data_AF-A0A923PGM6-F1
#
_entry.id   AF-A0A923PGM6-F1
#
_cell.length_a   1.000
_cell.length_b   1.000
_cell.length_c   1.000
_cell.angle_alpha   90.00
_cell.angle_beta   90.00
_cell.angle_gamma   90.00
#
_symmetry.space_group_name_H-M   'P 1'
#
loop_
_entity.id
_entity.type
_entity.pdbx_description
1 polymer ?
#
loop_
_entity_poly.entity_id
_entity_poly.type
_entity_poly.pdbx_seq_one_letter_code
_entity_poly.pdbx_strand_id
1 'polypeptide(L)'
;MNTEVLIKQLSELRGGAPIYTGKLGRKNFSLGIRGMGDLAFPLNKIQIEALLARAEVAPFGKGRETIVDQTVRNTREIDAAELKLNNAAWRKKLASFLRKAADEMALPGGIEAVPYKLLIYEPGGFFAEHQDSEKLPGMFGTLLIGLPCEHEGGTILIDPGEGKRVAVEFSANAAEDFPAVAFLADRKHEIKPVTAGHRVVLVYNLVHAGQAPEKLDIEAAAREIAVTLGEGKVNAEPLILALDHQYTDTNFSTAQLKGNDRVRIKALRRAAALTGMEIRVGLIEETISAEWDNADEFGEGYGNWRSWGSGREPKKFSEVELGYSLDASLGMSNWLPEDGPGLGYLGIAEGEIITGPTYKKEEPIEWSTEGYQGNWGMTADYVYRYAGVVLWHPAATAQLLAKLPLEGLVDWLYTYSQQLSVATQDEELLRKVEYLLQSAHASLANGRTTITRVERITQSMMVLVQIGSATPDLIEQWEGPLTQLFSEIPPHEWPSMVETFGGDRTGRILRGVITEKNRWNSSSEETKLLTLLRAIRHLGTAEGKEPRRLGLVQLDQIPSYLKTAHPNGKVSYKVLWELLKIDRKVKPTAAWVATIAAFLLQELDDPDYLHAPLAKALLKEKAGHNLFQQLATKVLEQLRARLAERPQPYPDFARPLPRRMKQPSGKYRAVMEFLVDPNQEFFRYQAIQSERSALESYLKQEMLDVDLSTVRTRPAHTLVLKKNDQSYQRAVRQYAKDEQLYTKLVAAELAETAGSTKVKAAPKPLSPKGIPLAEFIRQLYTTALESGVPHADAATALRLYRDYFAELSKGQESPPQNMTETVDQLLDAWEEQLALRIESGKDEHLVPKKFPSYEAMALAAFNEMIGG
;
A
#
# COMPACT_ATOMS: atom_id res chain seq x y z
N MET A 1 24.59 31.99 -21.83
CA MET A 1 23.65 32.29 -20.74
C MET A 1 24.47 32.70 -19.53
N ASN A 2 24.13 33.82 -18.88
CA ASN A 2 24.83 34.29 -17.68
C ASN A 2 24.11 33.75 -16.43
N THR A 3 24.60 32.64 -15.88
CA THR A 3 24.01 31.93 -14.74
C THR A 3 24.02 32.78 -13.47
N GLU A 4 25.02 33.65 -13.28
CA GLU A 4 25.10 34.58 -12.15
C GLU A 4 23.98 35.63 -12.18
N VAL A 5 23.62 36.13 -13.37
CA VAL A 5 22.50 37.07 -13.54
C VAL A 5 21.18 36.39 -13.20
N LEU A 6 20.98 35.15 -13.64
CA LEU A 6 19.77 34.38 -13.32
C LEU A 6 19.66 34.10 -11.82
N ILE A 7 20.75 33.70 -11.15
CA ILE A 7 20.79 33.53 -9.69
C ILE A 7 20.42 34.83 -9.00
N LYS A 8 20.97 35.97 -9.45
CA LYS A 8 20.66 37.28 -8.88
C LYS A 8 19.17 37.62 -9.02
N GLN A 9 18.60 37.51 -10.21
CA GLN A 9 17.17 37.75 -10.45
C GLN A 9 16.27 36.86 -9.59
N LEU A 10 16.62 35.58 -9.45
CA LEU A 10 15.89 34.65 -8.57
C LEU A 10 16.04 35.02 -7.09
N SER A 11 17.20 35.52 -6.67
CA SER A 11 17.44 35.95 -5.28
C SER A 11 16.68 37.22 -4.89
N GLU A 12 16.30 38.04 -5.87
CA GLU A 12 15.48 39.25 -5.73
C GLU A 12 13.98 38.89 -5.61
N LEU A 13 13.57 37.73 -6.13
CA LEU A 13 12.25 37.14 -5.91
C LEU A 13 12.15 36.54 -4.50
N ARG A 14 11.92 37.40 -3.51
CA ARG A 14 11.68 37.02 -2.12
C ARG A 14 10.19 37.03 -1.80
N GLY A 15 9.70 35.94 -1.22
CA GLY A 15 8.53 35.98 -0.35
C GLY A 15 8.87 36.80 0.89
N GLY A 16 7.86 37.34 1.56
CA GLY A 16 8.08 38.23 2.69
C GLY A 16 8.73 37.54 3.90
N ALA A 17 9.37 38.34 4.75
CA ALA A 17 10.01 37.86 5.96
C ALA A 17 9.00 37.12 6.87
N PRO A 18 9.34 35.95 7.42
CA PRO A 18 8.45 35.20 8.31
C PRO A 18 8.27 35.87 9.68
N ILE A 19 9.14 36.82 10.02
CA ILE A 19 9.21 37.50 11.30
C ILE A 19 9.54 38.98 11.05
N TYR A 20 8.90 39.88 11.79
CA TYR A 20 9.23 41.30 11.89
C TYR A 20 9.46 41.67 13.35
N THR A 21 10.59 42.32 13.65
CA THR A 21 10.89 42.84 15.00
C THR A 21 10.96 44.35 15.00
N GLY A 22 10.53 44.99 16.08
CA GLY A 22 10.62 46.44 16.20
C GLY A 22 10.26 46.94 17.59
N LYS A 23 10.04 48.25 17.68
CA LYS A 23 9.69 48.92 18.93
C LYS A 23 8.48 49.84 18.76
N LEU A 24 7.63 49.90 19.78
CA LEU A 24 6.45 50.74 19.87
C LEU A 24 6.62 51.76 20.99
N GLY A 25 6.65 53.05 20.67
CA GLY A 25 6.88 54.08 21.69
C GLY A 25 5.73 54.21 22.69
N ARG A 26 6.05 54.34 23.97
CA ARG A 26 5.12 54.38 25.12
C ARG A 26 4.19 55.60 25.14
N LYS A 27 4.59 56.76 24.62
CA LYS A 27 3.81 58.01 24.76
C LYS A 27 2.34 57.81 24.35
N ASN A 28 1.39 58.24 25.18
CA ASN A 28 -0.04 58.08 24.92
C ASN A 28 -0.52 56.61 24.83
N PHE A 29 0.21 55.65 25.42
CA PHE A 29 -0.33 54.31 25.68
C PHE A 29 -1.02 54.29 27.05
N SER A 30 -2.24 53.78 27.09
CA SER A 30 -2.95 53.43 28.32
C SER A 30 -3.54 52.04 28.17
N LEU A 31 -3.36 51.23 29.21
CA LEU A 31 -3.95 49.90 29.32
C LEU A 31 -4.61 49.83 30.69
N GLY A 32 -5.93 49.69 30.71
CA GLY A 32 -6.67 49.43 31.94
C GLY A 32 -7.12 47.98 32.03
N ILE A 33 -7.28 47.48 33.26
CA ILE A 33 -7.91 46.19 33.53
C ILE A 33 -9.26 46.45 34.21
N ARG A 34 -10.31 45.76 33.78
CA ARG A 34 -11.65 45.89 34.36
C ARG A 34 -11.58 45.68 35.88
N GLY A 35 -12.00 46.68 36.64
CA GLY A 35 -11.99 46.66 38.11
C GLY A 35 -10.68 47.09 38.78
N MET A 36 -9.56 47.24 38.05
CA MET A 36 -8.30 47.77 38.58
C MET A 36 -7.99 49.21 38.12
N GLY A 37 -8.60 49.66 37.02
CA GLY A 37 -8.27 50.95 36.42
C GLY A 37 -7.03 50.87 35.52
N ASP A 38 -6.42 52.02 35.24
CA ASP A 38 -5.29 52.14 34.32
C ASP A 38 -3.97 51.70 34.96
N LEU A 39 -3.18 50.93 34.23
CA LEU A 39 -1.84 50.52 34.61
C LEU A 39 -0.84 51.68 34.44
N ALA A 40 0.15 51.72 35.33
CA ALA A 40 1.24 52.67 35.31
C ALA A 40 2.48 51.92 34.84
N PHE A 41 3.30 52.58 34.01
CA PHE A 41 4.50 51.97 33.47
C PHE A 41 5.76 52.68 34.01
N PRO A 42 6.89 52.00 34.19
CA PRO A 42 7.00 50.54 34.23
C PRO A 42 6.13 49.94 35.34
N LEU A 43 5.61 48.73 35.10
CA LEU A 43 4.74 48.04 36.06
C LEU A 43 5.56 47.77 37.32
N ASN A 44 5.07 48.29 38.44
CA ASN A 44 5.66 48.01 39.73
C ASN A 44 5.12 46.70 40.33
N LYS A 45 5.76 46.24 41.40
CA LYS A 45 5.41 45.00 42.10
C LYS A 45 3.94 44.94 42.53
N ILE A 46 3.38 46.05 43.04
CA ILE A 46 1.98 46.11 43.49
C ILE A 46 1.02 45.86 42.33
N GLN A 47 1.29 46.46 41.17
CA GLN A 47 0.47 46.26 39.97
C GLN A 47 0.57 44.83 39.44
N ILE A 48 1.76 44.24 39.48
CA ILE A 48 1.99 42.85 39.04
C ILE A 48 1.26 41.87 39.97
N GLU A 49 1.34 42.04 41.28
CA GLU A 49 0.61 41.22 42.25
C GLU A 49 -0.91 41.32 42.05
N ALA A 50 -1.41 42.52 41.79
CA ALA A 50 -2.82 42.72 41.49
C ALA A 50 -3.25 42.09 40.15
N LEU A 51 -2.36 42.08 39.13
CA LEU A 51 -2.59 41.37 37.88
C LEU A 51 -2.62 39.85 38.11
N LEU A 52 -1.67 39.29 38.87
CA LEU A 52 -1.62 37.86 39.19
C LEU A 52 -2.86 37.38 39.95
N ALA A 53 -3.42 38.22 40.83
CA ALA A 53 -4.64 37.92 41.56
C ALA A 53 -5.89 37.81 40.66
N ARG A 54 -5.86 38.42 39.47
CA ARG A 54 -6.93 38.32 38.47
C ARG A 54 -6.64 37.33 37.35
N ALA A 55 -5.38 36.97 37.16
CA ALA A 55 -4.95 36.13 36.06
C ALA A 55 -5.20 34.65 36.36
N GLU A 56 -5.76 33.95 35.38
CA GLU A 56 -6.01 32.52 35.45
C GLU A 56 -4.78 31.75 34.96
N VAL A 57 -4.63 30.49 35.40
CA VAL A 57 -3.56 29.63 34.86
C VAL A 57 -3.86 29.36 33.40
N ALA A 58 -2.89 29.66 32.52
CA ALA A 58 -3.11 29.55 31.10
C ALA A 58 -3.22 28.08 30.65
N PRO A 59 -4.31 27.66 29.99
CA PRO A 59 -4.43 26.31 29.47
C PRO A 59 -3.56 26.08 28.23
N PHE A 60 -3.24 24.80 27.95
CA PHE A 60 -2.67 24.37 26.67
C PHE A 60 -3.63 23.39 25.97
N GLY A 61 -3.76 23.51 24.65
CA GLY A 61 -4.69 22.70 23.85
C GLY A 61 -3.98 21.63 23.03
N LYS A 62 -4.27 20.35 23.30
CA LYS A 62 -4.06 19.24 22.34
C LYS A 62 -5.43 18.86 21.77
N GLY A 63 -5.83 19.50 20.66
CA GLY A 63 -7.12 19.21 20.01
C GLY A 63 -8.33 19.78 20.78
N ARG A 64 -9.39 18.97 20.97
CA ARG A 64 -10.67 19.41 21.57
C ARG A 64 -10.69 19.47 23.11
N GLU A 65 -9.58 19.16 23.78
CA GLU A 65 -9.51 19.14 25.25
C GLU A 65 -8.54 20.21 25.78
N THR A 66 -9.02 20.97 26.77
CA THR A 66 -8.28 22.01 27.49
C THR A 66 -7.55 21.38 28.66
N ILE A 67 -6.26 21.03 28.51
CA ILE A 67 -5.46 20.36 29.54
C ILE A 67 -4.44 21.36 30.11
N VAL A 68 -4.40 21.51 31.43
CA VAL A 68 -3.40 22.35 32.13
C VAL A 68 -2.19 21.48 32.47
N ASP A 69 -1.13 21.56 31.66
CA ASP A 69 0.15 20.89 31.93
C ASP A 69 1.26 21.92 32.16
N GLN A 70 1.61 22.12 33.43
CA GLN A 70 2.65 23.06 33.86
C GLN A 70 4.07 22.65 33.45
N THR A 71 4.26 21.42 32.95
CA THR A 71 5.54 20.96 32.36
C THR A 71 5.71 21.40 30.91
N VAL A 72 4.64 21.85 30.26
CA VAL A 72 4.65 22.37 28.88
C VAL A 72 4.57 23.90 28.86
N ARG A 73 3.75 24.49 29.72
CA ARG A 73 3.53 25.93 29.79
C ARG A 73 3.28 26.37 31.24
N ASN A 74 4.12 27.27 31.74
CA ASN A 74 3.95 27.87 33.06
C ASN A 74 3.78 29.39 32.91
N THR A 75 2.52 29.83 32.81
CA THR A 75 2.16 31.24 32.67
C THR A 75 0.73 31.50 33.12
N ARG A 76 0.44 32.74 33.51
CA ARG A 76 -0.93 33.22 33.77
C ARG A 76 -1.45 34.11 32.65
N GLU A 77 -2.75 34.10 32.42
CA GLU A 77 -3.38 34.93 31.40
C GLU A 77 -4.61 35.71 31.87
N ILE A 78 -4.82 36.86 31.23
CA ILE A 78 -6.03 37.69 31.36
C ILE A 78 -6.58 37.88 29.95
N ASP A 79 -7.85 37.53 29.75
CA ASP A 79 -8.53 37.62 28.45
C ASP A 79 -8.67 39.07 27.95
N ALA A 80 -8.61 39.28 26.64
CA ALA A 80 -8.78 40.61 26.03
C ALA A 80 -10.08 41.32 26.42
N ALA A 81 -11.16 40.60 26.74
CA ALA A 81 -12.43 41.17 27.18
C ALA A 81 -12.34 41.93 28.53
N GLU A 82 -11.31 41.64 29.34
CA GLU A 82 -11.01 42.38 30.57
C GLU A 82 -10.10 43.60 30.33
N LEU A 83 -9.49 43.70 29.16
CA LEU A 83 -8.54 44.76 28.82
C LEU A 83 -9.26 45.98 28.25
N LYS A 84 -8.86 47.17 28.70
CA LYS A 84 -9.33 48.46 28.18
C LYS A 84 -8.18 49.16 27.45
N LEU A 85 -8.09 48.89 26.16
CA LEU A 85 -7.14 49.50 25.22
C LEU A 85 -7.87 50.59 24.43
N ASN A 86 -8.03 51.80 24.98
CA ASN A 86 -8.89 52.83 24.35
C ASN A 86 -8.21 54.19 24.19
N ASN A 87 -7.17 54.24 23.35
CA ASN A 87 -6.57 55.48 22.88
C ASN A 87 -6.41 55.50 21.35
N ALA A 88 -6.97 56.52 20.70
CA ALA A 88 -6.80 56.74 19.26
C ALA A 88 -5.32 56.91 18.85
N ALA A 89 -4.50 57.51 19.73
CA ALA A 89 -3.07 57.65 19.53
C ALA A 89 -2.33 56.29 19.52
N TRP A 90 -2.75 55.35 20.37
CA TRP A 90 -2.21 53.98 20.38
C TRP A 90 -2.53 53.25 19.08
N ARG A 91 -3.80 53.30 18.64
CA ARG A 91 -4.22 52.68 17.37
C ARG A 91 -3.39 53.19 16.19
N LYS A 92 -3.09 54.49 16.14
CA LYS A 92 -2.26 55.08 15.08
C LYS A 92 -0.81 54.57 15.11
N LYS A 93 -0.23 54.39 16.30
CA LYS A 93 1.12 53.84 16.46
C LYS A 93 1.19 52.37 16.07
N LEU A 94 0.23 51.58 16.54
CA LEU A 94 0.10 50.18 16.19
C LEU A 94 -0.07 50.01 14.67
N ALA A 95 -0.93 50.81 14.04
CA ALA A 95 -1.08 50.81 12.58
C ALA A 95 0.22 51.15 11.83
N SER A 96 1.05 52.07 12.35
CA SER A 96 2.35 52.38 11.75
C SER A 96 3.35 51.23 11.87
N PHE A 97 3.33 50.49 12.99
CA PHE A 97 4.15 49.29 13.17
C PHE A 97 3.68 48.17 12.23
N LEU A 98 2.37 47.93 12.18
CA LEU A 98 1.76 46.92 11.31
C LEU A 98 1.99 47.20 9.83
N ARG A 99 2.09 48.48 9.41
CA ARG A 99 2.46 48.83 8.04
C ARG A 99 3.87 48.38 7.70
N LYS A 100 4.85 48.68 8.57
CA LYS A 100 6.23 48.22 8.38
C LYS A 100 6.33 46.70 8.41
N ALA A 101 5.59 46.07 9.31
CA ALA A 101 5.48 44.62 9.37
C ALA A 101 4.89 44.05 8.06
N ALA A 102 3.83 44.65 7.52
CA ALA A 102 3.23 44.23 6.26
C ALA A 102 4.21 44.38 5.08
N ASP A 103 4.98 45.46 5.05
CA ASP A 103 5.99 45.71 4.02
C ASP A 103 7.13 44.67 4.09
N GLU A 104 7.70 44.44 5.27
CA GLU A 104 8.80 43.48 5.45
C GLU A 104 8.36 42.02 5.32
N MET A 105 7.16 41.68 5.81
CA MET A 105 6.57 40.36 5.70
C MET A 105 5.87 40.13 4.35
N ALA A 106 6.00 41.06 3.39
CA ALA A 106 5.36 41.05 2.08
C ALA A 106 3.90 40.58 2.11
N LEU A 107 3.10 41.23 2.95
CA LEU A 107 1.65 41.05 3.07
C LEU A 107 0.91 42.29 2.52
N PRO A 108 0.88 42.49 1.19
CA PRO A 108 0.10 43.58 0.61
C PRO A 108 -1.39 43.39 0.93
N GLY A 109 -2.13 44.49 1.10
CA GLY A 109 -3.51 44.48 1.62
C GLY A 109 -3.61 44.83 3.11
N GLY A 110 -2.48 44.86 3.82
CA GLY A 110 -2.38 45.36 5.19
C GLY A 110 -2.76 44.33 6.26
N ILE A 111 -2.26 44.58 7.47
CA ILE A 111 -2.44 43.73 8.63
C ILE A 111 -3.32 44.46 9.64
N GLU A 112 -4.33 43.77 10.16
CA GLU A 112 -5.08 44.18 11.33
C GLU A 112 -4.66 43.34 12.54
N ALA A 113 -4.50 43.98 13.70
CA ALA A 113 -4.16 43.31 14.95
C ALA A 113 -5.37 43.31 15.89
N VAL A 114 -5.88 42.11 16.19
CA VAL A 114 -7.01 41.89 17.10
C VAL A 114 -6.46 41.51 18.48
N PRO A 115 -6.74 42.29 19.56
CA PRO A 115 -6.29 41.95 20.90
C PRO A 115 -6.77 40.55 21.32
N TYR A 116 -5.87 39.73 21.88
CA TYR A 116 -6.20 38.38 22.29
C TYR A 116 -6.12 38.19 23.80
N LYS A 117 -4.95 38.42 24.41
CA LYS A 117 -4.77 38.26 25.86
C LYS A 117 -3.52 38.95 26.38
N LEU A 118 -3.46 39.11 27.70
CA LEU A 118 -2.27 39.50 28.44
C LEU A 118 -1.66 38.25 29.09
N LEU A 119 -0.37 38.03 28.91
CA LEU A 119 0.38 36.93 29.52
C LEU A 119 1.34 37.44 30.59
N ILE A 120 1.39 36.76 31.73
CA ILE A 120 2.25 37.09 32.87
C ILE A 120 3.06 35.84 33.24
N TYR A 121 4.38 35.94 33.09
CA TYR A 121 5.32 34.90 33.47
C TYR A 121 5.95 35.28 34.81
N GLU A 122 5.74 34.43 35.81
CA GLU A 122 6.41 34.47 37.12
C GLU A 122 7.83 33.88 37.00
N PRO A 123 8.72 34.04 38.01
CA PRO A 123 10.01 33.34 38.02
C PRO A 123 9.84 31.83 37.81
N GLY A 124 10.64 31.27 36.91
CA GLY A 124 10.54 29.88 36.44
C GLY A 124 9.48 29.65 35.36
N GLY A 125 8.67 30.66 35.01
CA GLY A 125 7.68 30.59 33.94
C GLY A 125 8.33 30.45 32.56
N PHE A 126 7.81 29.55 31.73
CA PHE A 126 8.32 29.24 30.38
C PHE A 126 7.19 28.77 29.46
N PHE A 127 7.51 28.62 28.18
CA PHE A 127 6.65 27.90 27.23
C PHE A 127 7.55 27.08 26.29
N ALA A 128 7.40 25.77 26.31
CA ALA A 128 8.11 24.85 25.42
C ALA A 128 7.85 25.17 23.93
N GLU A 129 8.68 24.61 23.05
CA GLU A 129 8.53 24.79 21.60
C GLU A 129 7.14 24.37 21.12
N HIS A 130 6.47 25.29 20.42
CA HIS A 130 5.14 25.08 19.86
C HIS A 130 4.92 25.96 18.61
N GLN A 131 3.80 25.72 17.94
CA GLN A 131 3.26 26.58 16.88
C GLN A 131 1.93 27.15 17.34
N ASP A 132 1.57 28.31 16.81
CA ASP A 132 0.28 28.92 17.12
C ASP A 132 -0.84 28.29 16.30
N SER A 133 -1.96 28.04 16.94
CA SER A 133 -3.21 27.73 16.23
C SER A 133 -3.86 29.01 15.70
N GLU A 134 -4.41 28.93 14.50
CA GLU A 134 -5.29 29.95 13.93
C GLU A 134 -6.64 29.96 14.65
N LYS A 135 -7.04 31.11 15.19
CA LYS A 135 -8.19 31.23 16.12
C LYS A 135 -9.35 32.04 15.53
N LEU A 136 -9.08 32.78 14.45
CA LEU A 136 -10.02 33.69 13.81
C LEU A 136 -9.97 33.51 12.28
N PRO A 137 -11.09 33.69 11.56
CA PRO A 137 -11.06 33.71 10.09
C PRO A 137 -10.08 34.76 9.57
N GLY A 138 -9.17 34.32 8.70
CA GLY A 138 -8.15 35.20 8.12
C GLY A 138 -6.97 35.53 9.04
N MET A 139 -6.86 34.86 10.20
CA MET A 139 -5.65 34.90 11.03
C MET A 139 -4.49 34.21 10.30
N PHE A 140 -3.33 34.87 10.25
CA PHE A 140 -2.13 34.31 9.64
C PHE A 140 -0.90 34.37 10.57
N GLY A 141 -1.00 35.07 11.69
CA GLY A 141 0.15 35.29 12.57
C GLY A 141 -0.20 35.86 13.94
N THR A 142 0.84 36.08 14.72
CA THR A 142 0.79 36.58 16.11
C THR A 142 1.69 37.78 16.26
N LEU A 143 1.24 38.78 17.01
CA LEU A 143 2.04 39.92 17.46
C LEU A 143 2.16 39.90 18.99
N LEU A 144 3.40 39.90 19.47
CA LEU A 144 3.75 39.99 20.88
C LEU A 144 4.37 41.36 21.17
N ILE A 145 3.87 42.04 22.20
CA ILE A 145 4.38 43.33 22.68
C ILE A 145 4.79 43.19 24.14
N GLY A 146 6.07 43.36 24.45
CA GLY A 146 6.58 43.37 25.81
C GLY A 146 6.21 44.67 26.53
N LEU A 147 5.49 44.58 27.66
CA LEU A 147 5.20 45.75 28.48
C LEU A 147 6.38 46.06 29.41
N PRO A 148 6.66 47.34 29.74
CA PRO A 148 7.77 47.69 30.61
C PRO A 148 7.55 47.20 32.03
N CYS A 149 8.37 46.26 32.47
CA CYS A 149 8.46 45.73 33.82
C CYS A 149 9.87 45.19 34.06
N GLU A 150 10.31 45.11 35.31
CA GLU A 150 11.60 44.53 35.67
C GLU A 150 11.53 42.99 35.60
N HIS A 151 12.35 42.39 34.73
CA HIS A 151 12.54 40.95 34.63
C HIS A 151 13.87 40.57 33.97
N GLU A 152 14.35 39.38 34.28
CA GLU A 152 15.50 38.73 33.64
C GLU A 152 15.07 37.38 33.03
N GLY A 153 15.71 36.98 31.93
CA GLY A 153 15.33 35.79 31.17
C GLY A 153 14.06 36.02 30.33
N GLY A 154 13.32 34.96 30.02
CA GLY A 154 12.07 35.10 29.25
C GLY A 154 12.25 35.41 27.76
N THR A 155 13.43 35.14 27.19
CA THR A 155 13.73 35.36 25.76
C THR A 155 12.82 34.50 24.89
N ILE A 156 12.24 35.10 23.86
CA ILE A 156 11.48 34.36 22.84
C ILE A 156 12.46 33.89 21.78
N LEU A 157 12.46 32.61 21.48
CA LEU A 157 13.19 32.05 20.34
C LEU A 157 12.18 31.65 19.27
N ILE A 158 12.29 32.23 18.08
CA ILE A 158 11.38 31.95 16.95
C ILE A 158 12.20 31.39 15.81
N ASP A 159 11.78 30.25 15.25
CA ASP A 159 12.36 29.70 14.04
C ASP A 159 11.74 30.39 12.80
N PRO A 160 12.52 31.16 12.01
CA PRO A 160 12.03 31.74 10.76
C PRO A 160 11.69 30.67 9.71
N GLY A 161 12.13 29.42 9.89
CA GLY A 161 11.95 28.31 8.96
C GLY A 161 13.25 27.73 8.41
N GLU A 162 14.40 28.15 8.96
CA GLU A 162 15.76 27.75 8.53
C GLU A 162 16.51 27.01 9.67
N GLY A 163 15.82 26.64 10.76
CA GLY A 163 16.41 26.01 11.96
C GLY A 163 17.25 26.97 12.83
N LYS A 164 17.60 28.15 12.31
CA LYS A 164 18.30 29.23 13.04
C LYS A 164 17.32 30.12 13.79
N ARG A 165 17.14 29.83 15.08
CA ARG A 165 16.22 30.60 15.94
C ARG A 165 16.67 32.06 16.12
N VAL A 166 15.76 32.98 15.85
CA VAL A 166 15.90 34.41 16.15
C VAL A 166 15.52 34.65 17.60
N ALA A 167 16.45 35.18 18.39
CA ALA A 167 16.22 35.55 19.78
C ALA A 167 15.67 36.97 19.88
N VAL A 168 14.52 37.12 20.53
CA VAL A 168 13.89 38.43 20.80
C VAL A 168 13.84 38.64 22.31
N GLU A 169 14.62 39.62 22.78
CA GLU A 169 14.71 39.98 24.19
C GLU A 169 13.74 41.09 24.56
N PHE A 170 12.89 40.81 25.56
CA PHE A 170 11.95 41.79 26.13
C PHE A 170 12.43 42.36 27.48
N SER A 171 13.60 41.93 27.97
CA SER A 171 14.20 42.39 29.24
C SER A 171 14.90 43.74 29.11
N ALA A 172 15.35 44.12 27.91
CA ALA A 172 16.02 45.40 27.61
C ALA A 172 15.09 46.63 27.61
N ASN A 173 14.03 46.61 28.42
CA ASN A 173 12.98 47.63 28.48
C ASN A 173 13.53 48.96 29.04
N ALA A 174 13.91 49.88 28.14
CA ALA A 174 13.94 51.30 28.48
C ALA A 174 12.51 51.77 28.75
N ALA A 175 12.28 52.59 29.77
CA ALA A 175 10.95 53.05 30.18
C ALA A 175 10.14 53.79 29.07
N GLU A 176 10.71 54.01 27.88
CA GLU A 176 10.16 54.78 26.76
C GLU A 176 9.64 53.97 25.57
N ASP A 177 10.13 52.74 25.30
CA ASP A 177 9.78 51.95 24.10
C ASP A 177 9.43 50.50 24.45
N PHE A 178 8.40 49.95 23.81
CA PHE A 178 7.96 48.57 23.98
C PHE A 178 8.53 47.69 22.87
N PRO A 179 9.36 46.67 23.16
CA PRO A 179 9.80 45.71 22.16
C PRO A 179 8.61 44.91 21.65
N ALA A 180 8.57 44.66 20.34
CA ALA A 180 7.50 43.94 19.69
C ALA A 180 8.03 43.00 18.59
N VAL A 181 7.34 41.88 18.41
CA VAL A 181 7.62 40.93 17.34
C VAL A 181 6.32 40.41 16.73
N ALA A 182 6.24 40.45 15.39
CA ALA A 182 5.20 39.82 14.60
C ALA A 182 5.78 38.62 13.87
N PHE A 183 5.06 37.50 13.81
CA PHE A 183 5.51 36.28 13.12
C PHE A 183 4.32 35.46 12.62
N LEU A 184 4.55 34.62 11.61
CA LEU A 184 3.52 33.74 11.05
C LEU A 184 3.14 32.63 12.05
N ALA A 185 1.87 32.22 12.07
CA ALA A 185 1.34 31.30 13.09
C ALA A 185 1.98 29.90 13.03
N ASP A 186 2.41 29.49 11.84
CA ASP A 186 3.08 28.23 11.56
C ASP A 186 4.56 28.19 11.98
N ARG A 187 5.11 29.30 12.51
CA ARG A 187 6.50 29.32 13.01
C ARG A 187 6.61 28.65 14.36
N LYS A 188 7.58 27.73 14.48
CA LYS A 188 7.93 27.12 15.77
C LYS A 188 8.57 28.18 16.66
N HIS A 189 8.14 28.27 17.90
CA HIS A 189 8.69 29.20 18.86
C HIS A 189 8.63 28.68 20.30
N GLU A 190 9.56 29.13 21.12
CA GLU A 190 9.63 28.82 22.55
C GLU A 190 9.94 30.08 23.37
N ILE A 191 9.59 30.05 24.66
CA ILE A 191 9.91 31.10 25.62
C ILE A 191 10.80 30.47 26.70
N LYS A 192 12.04 30.96 26.79
CA LYS A 192 12.98 30.51 27.83
C LYS A 192 12.48 30.91 29.23
N PRO A 193 12.89 30.18 30.29
CA PRO A 193 12.48 30.50 31.65
C PRO A 193 12.79 31.97 32.04
N VAL A 194 11.86 32.60 32.76
CA VAL A 194 12.12 33.86 33.46
C VAL A 194 12.94 33.55 34.71
N THR A 195 14.11 34.18 34.89
CA THR A 195 15.01 33.90 36.01
C THR A 195 14.76 34.82 37.21
N ALA A 196 14.33 36.06 36.96
CA ALA A 196 13.99 37.03 38.00
C ALA A 196 12.89 38.00 37.53
N GLY A 197 12.15 38.58 38.48
CA GLY A 197 11.06 39.53 38.18
C GLY A 197 9.85 38.87 37.50
N HIS A 198 9.06 39.66 36.76
CA HIS A 198 7.90 39.15 36.05
C HIS A 198 7.84 39.72 34.64
N ARG A 199 7.64 38.86 33.64
CA ARG A 199 7.53 39.26 32.24
C ARG A 199 6.05 39.37 31.86
N VAL A 200 5.64 40.57 31.43
CA VAL A 200 4.26 40.85 31.02
C VAL A 200 4.20 41.17 29.52
N VAL A 201 3.37 40.44 28.78
CA VAL A 201 3.27 40.55 27.31
C VAL A 201 1.83 40.67 26.86
N LEU A 202 1.58 41.62 25.97
CA LEU A 202 0.30 41.77 25.29
C LEU A 202 0.34 41.01 23.95
N VAL A 203 -0.64 40.14 23.73
CA VAL A 203 -0.75 39.25 22.56
C VAL A 203 -1.89 39.72 21.67
N TYR A 204 -1.62 39.84 20.37
CA TYR A 204 -2.61 40.10 19.32
C TYR A 204 -2.59 38.98 18.28
N ASN A 205 -3.76 38.61 17.78
CA ASN A 205 -3.89 37.82 16.56
C ASN A 205 -3.78 38.77 15.36
N LEU A 206 -2.97 38.42 14.37
CA LEU A 206 -2.82 39.17 13.12
C LEU A 206 -3.74 38.58 12.05
N VAL A 207 -4.61 39.42 11.49
CA VAL A 207 -5.57 39.05 10.45
C VAL A 207 -5.41 39.94 9.21
N HIS A 208 -5.83 39.45 8.05
CA HIS A 208 -5.84 40.25 6.83
C HIS A 208 -6.89 41.37 6.90
N ALA A 209 -6.49 42.61 6.63
CA ALA A 209 -7.35 43.81 6.76
C ALA A 209 -8.40 44.00 5.63
N GLY A 210 -8.67 42.97 4.83
CA GLY A 210 -9.74 43.00 3.82
C GLY A 210 -9.36 43.70 2.50
N GLN A 211 -8.30 43.25 1.85
CA GLN A 211 -8.12 43.22 0.39
C GLN A 211 -6.98 42.25 0.09
N ALA A 212 -7.17 41.33 -0.85
CA ALA A 212 -6.11 40.42 -1.27
C ALA A 212 -4.92 41.24 -1.83
N PRO A 213 -3.68 40.81 -1.58
CA PRO A 213 -2.49 41.60 -1.90
C PRO A 213 -2.39 42.08 -3.36
N GLU A 214 -2.01 43.35 -3.54
CA GLU A 214 -1.42 43.89 -4.78
C GLU A 214 -0.16 43.07 -5.12
N LYS A 215 -0.14 42.50 -6.32
CA LYS A 215 0.78 41.44 -6.75
C LYS A 215 2.24 41.88 -6.68
N LEU A 216 3.11 41.04 -6.11
CA LEU A 216 4.48 40.91 -6.64
C LEU A 216 4.33 40.74 -8.16
N ASP A 217 4.85 41.66 -8.97
CA ASP A 217 4.62 41.62 -10.43
C ASP A 217 5.44 40.48 -11.05
N ILE A 218 4.91 39.27 -10.91
CA ILE A 218 5.46 38.05 -11.49
C ILE A 218 5.60 38.20 -13.01
N GLU A 219 4.75 39.01 -13.66
CA GLU A 219 4.86 39.23 -15.10
C GLU A 219 6.08 40.08 -15.46
N ALA A 220 6.40 41.11 -14.67
CA ALA A 220 7.64 41.87 -14.84
C ALA A 220 8.87 40.99 -14.58
N ALA A 221 8.92 40.29 -13.45
CA ALA A 221 10.05 39.41 -13.13
C ALA A 221 10.22 38.28 -14.16
N ALA A 222 9.12 37.69 -14.62
CA ALA A 222 9.17 36.65 -15.65
C ALA A 222 9.70 37.17 -16.99
N ARG A 223 9.42 38.42 -17.36
CA ARG A 223 9.99 39.03 -18.57
C ARG A 223 11.50 39.22 -18.46
N GLU A 224 11.99 39.67 -17.32
CA GLU A 224 13.43 39.83 -17.09
C GLU A 224 14.16 38.48 -17.11
N ILE A 225 13.61 37.48 -16.42
CA ILE A 225 14.12 36.10 -16.45
C ILE A 225 14.07 35.55 -17.88
N ALA A 226 12.99 35.79 -18.63
CA ALA A 226 12.86 35.34 -20.01
C ALA A 226 13.93 35.92 -20.94
N VAL A 227 14.33 37.19 -20.74
CA VAL A 227 15.45 37.79 -21.48
C VAL A 227 16.74 37.03 -21.19
N THR A 228 17.06 36.79 -19.92
CA THR A 228 18.28 36.08 -19.53
C THR A 228 18.29 34.62 -20.01
N LEU A 229 17.14 33.94 -19.99
CA LEU A 229 16.99 32.60 -20.56
C LEU A 229 17.16 32.61 -22.09
N GLY A 230 16.62 33.62 -22.78
CA GLY A 230 16.69 33.76 -24.25
C GLY A 230 18.06 34.19 -24.80
N GLU A 231 18.91 34.82 -23.99
CA GLU A 231 20.30 35.18 -24.35
C GLU A 231 21.25 33.96 -24.41
N GLY A 232 20.82 32.81 -23.89
CA GLY A 232 21.50 31.54 -24.12
C GLY A 232 21.29 31.10 -25.57
N LYS A 233 22.38 30.92 -26.34
CA LYS A 233 22.34 30.03 -27.52
C LYS A 233 21.61 28.76 -27.11
N VAL A 234 20.67 28.28 -27.93
CA VAL A 234 19.91 27.03 -27.74
C VAL A 234 20.81 25.99 -27.06
N ASN A 235 20.71 25.88 -25.74
CA ASN A 235 21.65 25.08 -24.97
C ASN A 235 21.32 23.63 -25.27
N ALA A 236 22.33 22.83 -25.63
CA ALA A 236 22.16 21.41 -25.88
C ALA A 236 21.78 20.65 -24.59
N GLU A 237 22.11 21.20 -23.42
CA GLU A 237 21.90 20.57 -22.12
C GLU A 237 20.81 21.28 -21.30
N PRO A 238 20.04 20.53 -20.50
CA PRO A 238 19.03 21.09 -19.62
C PRO A 238 19.67 21.94 -18.52
N LEU A 239 18.99 23.01 -18.15
CA LEU A 239 19.31 23.84 -17.01
C LEU A 239 18.64 23.27 -15.76
N ILE A 240 19.42 22.97 -14.73
CA ILE A 240 18.92 22.44 -13.45
C ILE A 240 19.14 23.46 -12.36
N LEU A 241 18.06 23.87 -11.69
CA LEU A 241 18.06 24.89 -10.63
C LEU A 241 17.59 24.25 -9.32
N ALA A 242 18.42 24.32 -8.28
CA ALA A 242 17.97 24.00 -6.92
C ALA A 242 17.41 25.26 -6.22
N LEU A 243 16.27 25.10 -5.55
CA LEU A 243 15.61 26.18 -4.81
C LEU A 243 15.97 26.14 -3.32
N ASP A 244 15.24 26.91 -2.50
CA ASP A 244 15.72 27.29 -1.18
C ASP A 244 15.37 26.30 -0.07
N HIS A 245 14.22 25.63 -0.16
CA HIS A 245 13.66 24.88 0.97
C HIS A 245 13.73 23.37 0.76
N GLN A 246 13.86 22.65 1.88
CA GLN A 246 13.75 21.20 1.89
C GLN A 246 12.31 20.69 2.03
N TYR A 247 12.02 19.54 1.40
CA TYR A 247 10.71 18.91 1.34
C TYR A 247 10.80 17.40 1.56
N THR A 248 9.78 16.82 2.18
CA THR A 248 9.55 15.37 2.17
C THR A 248 8.71 15.01 0.95
N ASP A 249 8.76 13.74 0.51
CA ASP A 249 7.92 13.26 -0.61
C ASP A 249 6.43 13.53 -0.41
N THR A 250 5.96 13.46 0.83
CA THR A 250 4.56 13.67 1.21
C THR A 250 4.13 15.14 1.24
N ASN A 251 5.06 16.08 1.39
CA ASN A 251 4.79 17.52 1.52
C ASN A 251 5.22 18.31 0.28
N PHE A 252 5.57 17.63 -0.80
CA PHE A 252 5.92 18.27 -2.06
C PHE A 252 4.72 18.32 -3.00
N SER A 253 4.08 19.48 -3.06
CA SER A 253 3.00 19.77 -3.99
C SER A 253 2.92 21.27 -4.27
N THR A 254 2.29 21.67 -5.38
CA THR A 254 2.10 23.08 -5.75
C THR A 254 1.46 23.91 -4.63
N ALA A 255 0.55 23.30 -3.87
CA ALA A 255 -0.16 23.95 -2.78
C ALA A 255 0.71 24.14 -1.52
N GLN A 256 1.75 23.33 -1.37
CA GLN A 256 2.60 23.26 -0.17
C GLN A 256 4.02 23.81 -0.38
N LEU A 257 4.31 24.38 -1.55
CA LEU A 257 5.58 25.06 -1.82
C LEU A 257 5.83 26.17 -0.79
N LYS A 258 6.99 26.11 -0.13
CA LYS A 258 7.38 26.96 0.99
C LYS A 258 8.02 28.27 0.49
N GLY A 259 7.70 29.36 1.19
CA GLY A 259 8.42 30.64 1.08
C GLY A 259 8.67 31.11 -0.36
N ASN A 260 9.96 31.36 -0.66
CA ASN A 260 10.43 31.86 -1.95
C ASN A 260 10.18 30.90 -3.11
N ASP A 261 10.17 29.59 -2.87
CA ASP A 261 10.09 28.58 -3.93
C ASP A 261 8.79 28.73 -4.71
N ARG A 262 7.68 29.03 -4.01
CA ARG A 262 6.37 29.28 -4.62
C ARG A 262 6.40 30.43 -5.63
N VAL A 263 7.07 31.53 -5.25
CA VAL A 263 7.16 32.74 -6.07
C VAL A 263 8.09 32.52 -7.26
N ARG A 264 9.23 31.88 -7.02
CA ARG A 264 10.24 31.60 -8.05
C ARG A 264 9.75 30.58 -9.08
N ILE A 265 9.11 29.49 -8.64
CA ILE A 265 8.51 28.50 -9.56
C ILE A 265 7.47 29.18 -10.44
N LYS A 266 6.63 30.06 -9.87
CA LYS A 266 5.62 30.79 -10.64
C LYS A 266 6.25 31.73 -11.69
N ALA A 267 7.31 32.45 -11.32
CA ALA A 267 8.04 33.31 -12.25
C ALA A 267 8.77 32.51 -13.34
N LEU A 268 9.41 31.39 -12.98
CA LEU A 268 10.11 30.50 -13.91
C LEU A 268 9.15 29.83 -14.89
N ARG A 269 7.99 29.32 -14.43
CA ARG A 269 6.94 28.79 -15.31
C ARG A 269 6.48 29.84 -16.32
N ARG A 270 6.29 31.08 -15.85
CA ARG A 270 5.87 32.17 -16.72
C ARG A 270 6.97 32.58 -17.71
N ALA A 271 8.22 32.63 -17.28
CA ALA A 271 9.37 32.92 -18.13
C ALA A 271 9.57 31.83 -19.20
N ALA A 272 9.46 30.55 -18.83
CA ALA A 272 9.53 29.43 -19.76
C ALA A 272 8.44 29.53 -20.86
N ALA A 273 7.22 29.88 -20.46
CA ALA A 273 6.13 30.12 -21.42
C ALA A 273 6.40 31.30 -22.37
N LEU A 274 7.11 32.34 -21.92
CA LEU A 274 7.49 33.49 -22.77
C LEU A 274 8.62 33.16 -23.75
N THR A 275 9.52 32.24 -23.39
CA THR A 275 10.66 31.81 -24.22
C THR A 275 10.36 30.57 -25.06
N GLY A 276 9.23 29.90 -24.85
CA GLY A 276 8.91 28.62 -25.48
C GLY A 276 9.76 27.45 -24.97
N MET A 277 10.34 27.57 -23.78
CA MET A 277 11.08 26.50 -23.12
C MET A 277 10.15 25.54 -22.38
N GLU A 278 10.56 24.28 -22.28
CA GLU A 278 9.92 23.29 -21.42
C GLU A 278 10.43 23.43 -19.99
N ILE A 279 9.54 23.22 -19.02
CA ILE A 279 9.84 23.28 -17.58
C ILE A 279 9.28 22.04 -16.88
N ARG A 280 10.04 21.45 -15.96
CA ARG A 280 9.55 20.45 -15.00
C ARG A 280 10.04 20.77 -13.61
N VAL A 281 9.14 20.72 -12.64
CA VAL A 281 9.46 20.91 -11.24
C VAL A 281 9.43 19.56 -10.54
N GLY A 282 10.46 19.24 -9.75
CA GLY A 282 10.61 17.97 -9.04
C GLY A 282 11.41 18.12 -7.76
N LEU A 283 11.70 17.02 -7.08
CA LEU A 283 12.59 16.99 -5.93
C LEU A 283 14.00 16.60 -6.37
N ILE A 284 14.99 17.43 -6.03
CA ILE A 284 16.40 17.07 -6.02
C ILE A 284 16.66 16.32 -4.72
N GLU A 285 17.06 15.06 -4.83
CA GLU A 285 17.52 14.26 -3.71
C GLU A 285 19.03 14.06 -3.82
N GLU A 286 19.71 14.34 -2.72
CA GLU A 286 21.13 14.09 -2.57
C GLU A 286 21.37 13.25 -1.33
N THR A 287 21.96 12.08 -1.50
CA THR A 287 22.32 11.17 -0.41
C THR A 287 23.83 11.12 -0.29
N ILE A 288 24.35 11.40 0.90
CA ILE A 288 25.78 11.38 1.22
C ILE A 288 26.01 10.35 2.31
N SER A 289 26.86 9.37 2.04
CA SER A 289 27.33 8.39 3.03
C SER A 289 28.75 8.75 3.44
N ALA A 290 28.97 9.06 4.72
CA ALA A 290 30.26 9.48 5.25
C ALA A 290 30.69 8.64 6.45
N GLU A 291 32.00 8.47 6.63
CA GLU A 291 32.57 7.87 7.84
C GLU A 291 32.38 8.81 9.04
N TRP A 292 31.87 8.25 10.14
CA TRP A 292 31.68 8.94 11.41
C TRP A 292 33.00 8.97 12.18
N ASP A 293 33.89 9.90 11.83
CA ASP A 293 34.99 10.30 12.69
C ASP A 293 34.49 11.39 13.67
N ASN A 294 34.63 11.14 14.97
CA ASN A 294 34.28 11.99 16.12
C ASN A 294 32.90 11.72 16.77
N ALA A 295 32.76 10.54 17.39
CA ALA A 295 31.67 10.23 18.33
C ALA A 295 31.76 10.98 19.69
N ASP A 296 32.78 11.80 19.92
CA ASP A 296 33.01 12.48 21.20
C ASP A 296 32.48 13.94 21.24
N GLU A 297 32.04 14.51 20.10
CA GLU A 297 31.65 15.93 20.00
C GLU A 297 30.13 16.18 19.94
N PHE A 298 29.29 15.13 19.87
CA PHE A 298 27.83 15.23 19.95
C PHE A 298 27.34 14.81 21.35
N GLY A 299 27.04 15.81 22.17
CA GLY A 299 26.50 15.62 23.51
C GLY A 299 25.15 14.91 23.54
N GLU A 300 25.19 13.70 24.11
CA GLU A 300 24.19 12.97 24.90
C GLU A 300 23.03 12.22 24.24
N GLY A 301 23.02 10.91 24.52
CA GLY A 301 21.81 10.25 25.02
C GLY A 301 21.85 8.73 25.07
N TYR A 302 22.69 8.10 25.92
CA TYR A 302 22.37 6.90 26.72
C TYR A 302 23.60 6.47 27.56
N GLY A 303 23.56 6.65 28.89
CA GLY A 303 24.29 5.77 29.83
C GLY A 303 25.33 6.40 30.79
N ASN A 304 24.85 6.75 31.98
CA ASN A 304 25.49 6.53 33.29
C ASN A 304 26.70 7.39 33.76
N TRP A 305 26.39 8.38 34.60
CA TRP A 305 27.11 8.86 35.79
C TRP A 305 28.59 8.45 36.00
N ARG A 306 29.47 9.46 35.85
CA ARG A 306 30.68 9.83 36.65
C ARG A 306 31.94 10.04 35.79
N SER A 307 32.25 11.29 35.46
CA SER A 307 33.60 11.86 35.60
C SER A 307 33.59 13.36 35.34
N TRP A 308 34.35 14.11 36.12
CA TRP A 308 34.49 15.56 36.05
C TRP A 308 35.43 16.00 34.92
N GLY A 309 35.06 17.07 34.20
CA GLY A 309 36.02 18.03 33.64
C GLY A 309 36.31 17.97 32.13
N SER A 310 35.54 18.72 31.33
CA SER A 310 36.07 19.77 30.44
C SER A 310 34.90 20.45 29.71
N GLY A 311 34.81 21.77 29.81
CA GLY A 311 33.75 22.57 29.19
C GLY A 311 34.05 22.86 27.72
N ARG A 312 33.67 21.94 26.83
CA ARG A 312 33.44 22.27 25.41
C ARG A 312 31.95 22.25 25.15
N GLU A 313 31.42 23.35 24.63
CA GLU A 313 30.09 23.35 24.04
C GLU A 313 30.10 22.41 22.82
N PRO A 314 29.07 21.56 22.64
CA PRO A 314 28.95 20.72 21.46
C PRO A 314 28.88 21.59 20.20
N LYS A 315 29.63 21.23 19.16
CA LYS A 315 29.64 21.95 17.88
C LYS A 315 28.30 21.80 17.16
N LYS A 316 27.89 22.81 16.40
CA LYS A 316 26.71 22.72 15.53
C LYS A 316 27.03 21.82 14.33
N PHE A 317 26.03 21.13 13.76
CA PHE A 317 26.22 20.28 12.58
C PHE A 317 26.92 21.02 11.42
N SER A 318 26.60 22.31 11.22
CA SER A 318 27.25 23.18 10.23
C SER A 318 28.75 23.42 10.43
N GLU A 319 29.30 23.05 11.59
CA GLU A 319 30.71 23.23 11.96
C GLU A 319 31.49 21.90 11.96
N VAL A 320 30.83 20.79 11.63
CA VAL A 320 31.43 19.47 11.50
C VAL A 320 31.93 19.31 10.07
N GLU A 321 33.24 19.19 9.89
CA GLU A 321 33.80 18.67 8.65
C GLU A 321 33.38 17.19 8.58
N LEU A 322 32.39 16.90 7.72
CA LEU A 322 32.12 15.53 7.30
C LEU A 322 33.46 14.95 6.82
N GLY A 323 33.81 13.76 7.32
CA GLY A 323 35.04 13.06 6.92
C GLY A 323 35.03 12.72 5.41
N TYR A 324 35.90 11.81 5.00
CA TYR A 324 35.91 11.34 3.61
C TYR A 324 34.52 10.76 3.24
N SER A 325 33.86 11.36 2.25
CA SER A 325 32.62 10.82 1.69
C SER A 325 32.93 9.50 0.98
N LEU A 326 32.27 8.42 1.39
CA LEU A 326 32.45 7.08 0.80
C LEU A 326 31.65 6.93 -0.49
N ASP A 327 30.42 7.44 -0.48
CA ASP A 327 29.51 7.41 -1.62
C ASP A 327 28.59 8.65 -1.58
N ALA A 328 28.24 9.16 -2.75
CA ALA A 328 27.32 10.27 -2.91
C ALA A 328 26.47 10.05 -4.17
N SER A 329 25.16 10.12 -4.01
CA SER A 329 24.20 10.05 -5.12
C SER A 329 23.40 11.33 -5.19
N LEU A 330 23.21 11.82 -6.42
CA LEU A 330 22.49 13.05 -6.71
C LEU A 330 21.56 12.82 -7.89
N GLY A 331 20.28 13.12 -7.71
CA GLY A 331 19.31 12.96 -8.76
C GLY A 331 18.02 13.72 -8.51
N MET A 332 17.15 13.74 -9.51
CA MET A 332 15.81 14.31 -9.41
C MET A 332 14.73 13.29 -9.65
N SER A 333 13.66 13.38 -8.86
CA SER A 333 12.45 12.55 -8.98
C SER A 333 11.21 13.31 -8.49
N ASN A 334 10.09 12.60 -8.27
CA ASN A 334 8.85 13.14 -7.71
C ASN A 334 8.36 14.44 -8.40
N TRP A 335 8.09 14.34 -9.70
CA TRP A 335 7.74 15.49 -10.56
C TRP A 335 6.30 15.98 -10.34
N LEU A 336 6.12 17.31 -10.38
CA LEU A 336 4.80 17.93 -10.30
C LEU A 336 4.00 17.68 -11.59
N PRO A 337 2.78 17.10 -11.50
CA PRO A 337 2.04 16.63 -12.67
C PRO A 337 1.48 17.76 -13.55
N GLU A 338 1.30 18.97 -13.02
CA GLU A 338 0.77 20.10 -13.79
C GLU A 338 1.73 20.64 -14.86
N ASP A 339 3.01 20.29 -14.79
CA ASP A 339 4.03 20.69 -15.77
C ASP A 339 4.09 19.74 -16.97
N GLY A 340 3.33 18.63 -16.97
CA GLY A 340 3.36 17.60 -18.01
C GLY A 340 4.05 16.30 -17.56
N PRO A 341 4.39 15.39 -18.49
CA PRO A 341 5.03 14.12 -18.13
C PRO A 341 6.38 14.37 -17.44
N GLY A 342 6.58 13.73 -16.29
CA GLY A 342 7.83 13.78 -15.54
C GLY A 342 9.00 13.15 -16.31
N LEU A 343 10.21 13.29 -15.78
CA LEU A 343 11.43 12.76 -16.42
C LEU A 343 11.87 11.39 -15.84
N GLY A 344 11.08 10.76 -14.97
CA GLY A 344 11.54 9.59 -14.20
C GLY A 344 12.68 9.96 -13.24
N TYR A 345 13.57 9.02 -12.89
CA TYR A 345 14.79 9.37 -12.15
C TYR A 345 15.82 9.99 -13.09
N LEU A 346 16.14 11.27 -12.88
CA LEU A 346 17.16 11.99 -13.63
C LEU A 346 18.44 12.09 -12.78
N GLY A 347 19.48 11.33 -13.12
CA GLY A 347 20.78 11.46 -12.46
C GLY A 347 21.47 12.78 -12.85
N ILE A 348 22.09 13.45 -11.87
CA ILE A 348 22.68 14.78 -12.06
C ILE A 348 24.15 14.73 -11.62
N ALA A 349 25.05 15.31 -12.41
CA ALA A 349 26.45 15.44 -12.01
C ALA A 349 26.64 16.64 -11.06
N GLU A 350 27.62 16.55 -10.16
CA GLU A 350 27.87 17.53 -9.06
C GLU A 350 28.16 18.97 -9.52
N GLY A 351 28.39 19.20 -10.83
CA GLY A 351 28.58 20.53 -11.43
C GLY A 351 27.43 21.03 -12.32
N GLU A 352 26.35 20.27 -12.47
CA GLU A 352 25.22 20.60 -13.37
C GLU A 352 24.11 21.42 -12.68
N ILE A 353 24.14 21.52 -11.34
CA ILE A 353 23.14 22.26 -10.56
C ILE A 353 23.56 23.73 -10.41
N ILE A 354 22.66 24.62 -10.82
CA ILE A 354 22.71 26.02 -10.41
C ILE A 354 22.02 26.14 -9.06
N THR A 355 22.79 26.55 -8.06
CA THR A 355 22.36 26.53 -6.67
C THR A 355 21.68 27.82 -6.25
N GLY A 356 20.58 27.69 -5.52
CA GLY A 356 19.96 28.79 -4.78
C GLY A 356 20.83 29.24 -3.59
N PRO A 357 20.54 30.42 -3.01
CA PRO A 357 21.32 30.99 -1.91
C PRO A 357 21.35 30.13 -0.63
N THR A 358 20.39 29.23 -0.41
CA THR A 358 20.32 28.35 0.78
C THR A 358 20.58 26.86 0.50
N TYR A 359 20.84 26.48 -0.75
CA TYR A 359 21.17 25.09 -1.10
C TYR A 359 22.38 24.59 -0.30
N LYS A 360 22.25 23.43 0.36
CA LYS A 360 23.27 22.82 1.25
C LYS A 360 23.73 23.68 2.43
N LYS A 361 22.94 24.66 2.87
CA LYS A 361 23.25 25.45 4.09
C LYS A 361 22.44 25.03 5.32
N GLU A 362 21.46 24.16 5.12
CA GLU A 362 20.57 23.61 6.15
C GLU A 362 21.00 22.20 6.57
N GLU A 363 20.51 21.74 7.71
CA GLU A 363 20.68 20.35 8.17
C GLU A 363 19.92 19.37 7.25
N PRO A 364 20.40 18.12 7.10
CA PRO A 364 19.74 17.11 6.28
C PRO A 364 18.34 16.80 6.80
N ILE A 365 17.40 16.56 5.87
CA ILE A 365 16.01 16.28 6.23
C ILE A 365 15.85 14.92 6.91
N GLU A 366 16.71 13.97 6.55
CA GLU A 366 16.80 12.64 7.15
C GLU A 366 18.26 12.27 7.34
N TRP A 367 18.58 11.62 8.45
CA TRP A 367 19.88 11.00 8.65
C TRP A 367 19.76 9.71 9.45
N SER A 368 20.66 8.76 9.21
CA SER A 368 20.71 7.50 9.94
C SER A 368 22.15 7.06 10.17
N THR A 369 22.35 6.23 11.18
CA THR A 369 23.66 5.68 11.52
C THR A 369 23.60 4.17 11.53
N GLU A 370 24.60 3.55 10.94
CA GLU A 370 24.79 2.12 11.14
C GLU A 370 25.47 1.88 12.49
N GLY A 371 24.83 1.09 13.34
CA GLY A 371 25.40 0.68 14.64
C GLY A 371 26.69 -0.12 14.46
N TYR A 372 27.56 -0.11 15.48
CA TYR A 372 28.88 -0.73 15.46
C TYR A 372 28.87 -2.21 14.98
N GLN A 373 29.40 -2.47 13.78
CA GLN A 373 29.50 -3.81 13.16
C GLN A 373 30.90 -4.47 13.32
N GLY A 374 31.74 -4.02 14.28
CA GLY A 374 33.08 -4.58 14.51
C GLY A 374 34.19 -3.80 13.78
N ASN A 375 34.95 -4.44 12.90
CA ASN A 375 36.16 -3.85 12.26
C ASN A 375 35.86 -2.82 11.13
N TRP A 376 34.61 -2.49 10.89
CA TRP A 376 34.19 -1.47 9.92
C TRP A 376 33.87 -0.18 10.66
N GLY A 377 34.35 0.96 10.15
CA GLY A 377 34.01 2.28 10.69
C GLY A 377 32.51 2.51 10.67
N MET A 378 32.00 3.30 11.61
CA MET A 378 30.60 3.72 11.60
C MET A 378 30.36 4.63 10.39
N THR A 379 29.28 4.39 9.65
CA THR A 379 28.85 5.24 8.54
C THR A 379 27.55 5.96 8.93
N ALA A 380 27.46 7.23 8.53
CA ALA A 380 26.24 8.02 8.58
C ALA A 380 25.76 8.29 7.16
N ASP A 381 24.46 8.08 6.95
CA ASP A 381 23.77 8.47 5.73
C ASP A 381 23.01 9.76 5.99
N TYR A 382 23.22 10.75 5.12
CA TYR A 382 22.55 12.06 5.15
C TYR A 382 21.76 12.25 3.87
N VAL A 383 20.48 12.56 3.99
CA VAL A 383 19.60 12.82 2.84
C VAL A 383 19.18 14.28 2.86
N TYR A 384 19.40 14.96 1.74
CA TYR A 384 18.92 16.31 1.48
C TYR A 384 17.91 16.27 0.35
N ARG A 385 16.78 16.98 0.51
CA ARG A 385 15.71 17.00 -0.50
C ARG A 385 15.23 18.40 -0.77
N TYR A 386 15.60 19.00 -1.90
CA TYR A 386 15.21 20.36 -2.27
C TYR A 386 14.23 20.38 -3.43
N ALA A 387 13.38 21.39 -3.51
CA ALA A 387 12.65 21.64 -4.75
C ALA A 387 13.64 22.02 -5.87
N GLY A 388 13.49 21.42 -7.04
CA GLY A 388 14.32 21.68 -8.20
C GLY A 388 13.50 21.94 -9.46
N VAL A 389 14.09 22.70 -10.38
CA VAL A 389 13.49 23.05 -11.68
C VAL A 389 14.44 22.63 -12.79
N VAL A 390 13.92 21.86 -13.75
CA VAL A 390 14.61 21.52 -15.00
C VAL A 390 13.99 22.32 -16.13
N LEU A 391 14.82 23.08 -16.86
CA LEU A 391 14.44 23.93 -17.98
C LEU A 391 15.24 23.54 -19.23
N TRP A 392 14.58 23.33 -20.37
CA TRP A 392 15.30 23.03 -21.61
C TRP A 392 14.57 23.56 -22.84
N HIS A 393 15.31 23.75 -23.93
CA HIS A 393 14.72 24.12 -25.21
C HIS A 393 14.08 22.88 -25.86
N PRO A 394 12.89 22.97 -26.51
CA PRO A 394 12.23 21.82 -27.13
C PRO A 394 13.11 21.02 -28.09
N ALA A 395 14.06 21.68 -28.77
CA ALA A 395 15.04 21.02 -29.66
C ALA A 395 15.99 20.04 -28.94
N ALA A 396 16.24 20.22 -27.64
CA ALA A 396 17.09 19.33 -26.83
C ALA A 396 16.32 18.14 -26.22
N THR A 397 14.98 18.11 -26.38
CA THR A 397 14.11 17.09 -25.79
C THR A 397 14.56 15.67 -26.13
N ALA A 398 14.94 15.40 -27.38
CA ALA A 398 15.42 14.07 -27.77
C ALA A 398 16.67 13.64 -26.97
N GLN A 399 17.68 14.52 -26.83
CA GLN A 399 18.91 14.21 -26.08
C GLN A 399 18.63 14.00 -24.59
N LEU A 400 17.72 14.79 -24.01
CA LEU A 400 17.28 14.63 -22.62
C LEU A 400 16.58 13.29 -22.42
N LEU A 401 15.64 12.95 -23.30
CA LEU A 401 14.85 11.72 -23.24
C LEU A 401 15.76 10.48 -23.32
N ALA A 402 16.82 10.50 -24.13
CA ALA A 402 17.75 9.37 -24.24
C ALA A 402 18.56 9.08 -22.95
N LYS A 403 18.65 10.04 -22.02
CA LYS A 403 19.28 9.84 -20.71
C LYS A 403 18.31 9.25 -19.67
N LEU A 404 17.02 9.18 -19.97
CA LEU A 404 16.00 8.79 -18.99
C LEU A 404 15.91 7.27 -18.79
N PRO A 405 15.52 6.83 -17.59
CA PRO A 405 15.11 5.46 -17.38
C PRO A 405 13.85 5.13 -18.17
N LEU A 406 13.60 3.84 -18.38
CA LEU A 406 12.46 3.33 -19.16
C LEU A 406 11.11 3.89 -18.68
N GLU A 407 10.94 4.11 -17.38
CA GLU A 407 9.72 4.71 -16.82
C GLU A 407 9.45 6.12 -17.37
N GLY A 408 10.48 6.98 -17.44
CA GLY A 408 10.37 8.32 -18.00
C GLY A 408 10.06 8.27 -19.51
N LEU A 409 10.76 7.41 -20.25
CA LEU A 409 10.52 7.21 -21.69
C LEU A 409 9.06 6.81 -21.97
N VAL A 410 8.51 5.92 -21.16
CA VAL A 410 7.13 5.42 -21.29
C VAL A 410 6.08 6.51 -21.01
N ASP A 411 6.28 7.37 -20.02
CA ASP A 411 5.35 8.48 -19.73
C ASP A 411 5.30 9.52 -20.87
N TRP A 412 6.45 9.78 -21.48
CA TRP A 412 6.54 10.65 -22.64
C TRP A 412 5.94 10.01 -23.89
N LEU A 413 6.19 8.72 -24.13
CA LEU A 413 5.54 7.96 -25.20
C LEU A 413 4.02 8.00 -25.08
N TYR A 414 3.49 7.78 -23.88
CA TYR A 414 2.06 7.86 -23.62
C TYR A 414 1.52 9.26 -23.92
N THR A 415 2.19 10.31 -23.44
CA THR A 415 1.73 11.70 -23.64
C THR A 415 1.66 12.06 -25.12
N TYR A 416 2.71 11.75 -25.89
CA TYR A 416 2.72 12.00 -27.32
C TYR A 416 1.72 11.13 -28.10
N SER A 417 1.42 9.93 -27.62
CA SER A 417 0.39 9.09 -28.22
C SER A 417 -1.01 9.68 -28.15
N GLN A 418 -1.33 10.38 -27.06
CA GLN A 418 -2.64 11.04 -26.93
C GLN A 418 -2.82 12.18 -27.94
N GLN A 419 -1.72 12.69 -28.49
CA GLN A 419 -1.71 13.75 -29.50
C GLN A 419 -1.74 13.19 -30.93
N LEU A 420 -1.54 11.88 -31.10
CA LEU A 420 -1.59 11.19 -32.38
C LEU A 420 -3.04 10.82 -32.74
N SER A 421 -3.52 11.37 -33.85
CA SER A 421 -4.70 10.91 -34.59
C SER A 421 -4.34 9.98 -35.75
N VAL A 422 -5.30 9.18 -36.23
CA VAL A 422 -5.14 8.32 -37.43
C VAL A 422 -4.78 9.12 -38.71
N ALA A 423 -5.04 10.43 -38.72
CA ALA A 423 -4.75 11.34 -39.83
C ALA A 423 -3.55 12.27 -39.59
N THR A 424 -2.73 12.01 -38.58
CA THR A 424 -1.63 12.92 -38.20
C THR A 424 -0.55 12.94 -39.26
N GLN A 425 -0.37 14.11 -39.89
CA GLN A 425 0.74 14.40 -40.82
C GLN A 425 1.88 15.19 -40.15
N ASP A 426 1.88 15.26 -38.81
CA ASP A 426 2.92 15.93 -38.04
C ASP A 426 4.20 15.07 -38.03
N GLU A 427 5.05 15.30 -39.04
CA GLU A 427 6.34 14.63 -39.21
C GLU A 427 7.27 14.82 -37.98
N GLU A 428 7.14 15.94 -37.26
CA GLU A 428 7.97 16.22 -36.08
C GLU A 428 7.55 15.37 -34.88
N LEU A 429 6.24 15.26 -34.64
CA LEU A 429 5.70 14.38 -33.60
C LEU A 429 6.03 12.91 -33.87
N LEU A 430 5.88 12.44 -35.12
CA LEU A 430 6.24 11.08 -35.52
C LEU A 430 7.72 10.79 -35.26
N ARG A 431 8.61 11.70 -35.65
CA ARG A 431 10.06 11.56 -35.41
C ARG A 431 10.41 11.52 -33.92
N LYS A 432 9.72 12.31 -33.08
CA LYS A 432 9.90 12.29 -31.61
C LYS A 432 9.50 10.94 -31.03
N VAL A 433 8.38 10.37 -31.47
CA VAL A 433 7.93 9.06 -30.97
C VAL A 433 8.82 7.93 -31.48
N GLU A 434 9.24 7.92 -32.74
CA GLU A 434 10.20 6.96 -33.27
C GLU A 434 11.50 6.93 -32.46
N TYR A 435 12.03 8.11 -32.14
CA TYR A 435 13.24 8.25 -31.33
C TYR A 435 13.05 7.67 -29.93
N LEU A 436 11.95 8.03 -29.25
CA LEU A 436 11.61 7.50 -27.93
C LEU A 436 11.49 5.98 -27.92
N LEU A 437 10.89 5.41 -28.97
CA LEU A 437 10.79 3.97 -29.14
C LEU A 437 12.18 3.35 -29.33
N GLN A 438 13.03 3.91 -30.18
CA GLN A 438 14.40 3.40 -30.33
C GLN A 438 15.20 3.46 -29.02
N SER A 439 15.07 4.53 -28.24
CA SER A 439 15.69 4.65 -26.91
C SER A 439 15.14 3.63 -25.91
N ALA A 440 13.82 3.43 -25.87
CA ALA A 440 13.19 2.44 -25.00
C ALA A 440 13.61 1.02 -25.37
N HIS A 441 13.71 0.71 -26.66
CA HIS A 441 14.20 -0.56 -27.16
C HIS A 441 15.65 -0.84 -26.74
N ALA A 442 16.55 0.14 -26.91
CA ALA A 442 17.94 0.02 -26.49
C ALA A 442 18.08 -0.18 -24.97
N SER A 443 17.24 0.51 -24.18
CA SER A 443 17.20 0.36 -22.72
C SER A 443 16.77 -1.06 -22.31
N LEU A 444 15.72 -1.60 -22.94
CA LEU A 444 15.24 -2.98 -22.74
C LEU A 444 16.29 -4.02 -23.12
N ALA A 445 16.98 -3.83 -24.25
CA ALA A 445 18.01 -4.75 -24.73
C ALA A 445 19.23 -4.83 -23.77
N ASN A 446 19.53 -3.75 -23.06
CA ASN A 446 20.65 -3.67 -22.12
C ASN A 446 20.34 -4.25 -20.72
N GLY A 447 19.10 -4.70 -20.46
CA GLY A 447 18.73 -5.49 -19.28
C GLY A 447 18.81 -4.76 -17.92
N ARG A 448 18.89 -3.43 -17.92
CA ARG A 448 19.15 -2.62 -16.70
C ARG A 448 17.90 -2.17 -15.95
N THR A 449 16.69 -2.61 -16.30
CA THR A 449 15.47 -2.08 -15.67
C THR A 449 14.43 -3.17 -15.46
N THR A 450 13.96 -3.28 -14.22
CA THR A 450 12.77 -4.06 -13.86
C THR A 450 11.55 -3.17 -14.08
N ILE A 451 10.58 -3.61 -14.88
CA ILE A 451 9.39 -2.81 -15.14
C ILE A 451 8.42 -3.04 -13.99
N THR A 452 8.27 -2.05 -13.12
CA THR A 452 7.45 -2.12 -11.90
C THR A 452 6.00 -1.74 -12.15
N ARG A 453 5.64 -1.16 -13.31
CA ARG A 453 4.28 -0.70 -13.64
C ARG A 453 3.76 -1.30 -14.95
N VAL A 454 3.09 -2.43 -14.81
CA VAL A 454 2.42 -3.21 -15.87
C VAL A 454 1.48 -2.37 -16.74
N GLU A 455 0.71 -1.46 -16.14
CA GLU A 455 -0.32 -0.65 -16.83
C GLU A 455 0.27 0.24 -17.95
N ARG A 456 1.52 0.69 -17.80
CA ARG A 456 2.16 1.60 -18.74
C ARG A 456 2.78 0.88 -19.95
N ILE A 457 3.06 -0.42 -19.82
CA ILE A 457 3.52 -1.28 -20.93
C ILE A 457 2.40 -1.44 -21.97
N THR A 458 1.19 -1.82 -21.54
CA THR A 458 0.00 -1.92 -22.41
C THR A 458 -0.18 -0.64 -23.21
N GLN A 459 -0.14 0.51 -22.52
CA GLN A 459 -0.36 1.81 -23.13
C GLN A 459 0.72 2.15 -24.18
N SER A 460 2.00 1.92 -23.86
CA SER A 460 3.12 2.09 -24.82
C SER A 460 3.00 1.19 -26.05
N MET A 461 2.46 -0.02 -25.91
CA MET A 461 2.21 -0.89 -27.06
C MET A 461 1.02 -0.42 -27.90
N MET A 462 0.00 0.19 -27.29
CA MET A 462 -1.08 0.83 -28.06
C MET A 462 -0.55 2.01 -28.90
N VAL A 463 0.45 2.76 -28.39
CA VAL A 463 1.16 3.81 -29.14
C VAL A 463 1.88 3.23 -30.37
N LEU A 464 2.62 2.14 -30.18
CA LEU A 464 3.32 1.43 -31.25
C LEU A 464 2.37 1.01 -32.38
N VAL A 465 1.09 0.74 -32.09
CA VAL A 465 0.11 0.41 -33.11
C VAL A 465 -0.53 1.62 -33.77
N GLN A 466 -0.86 2.66 -33.01
CA GLN A 466 -1.36 3.91 -33.58
C GLN A 466 -0.39 4.49 -34.62
N ILE A 467 0.92 4.24 -34.45
CA ILE A 467 1.99 4.70 -35.35
C ILE A 467 2.36 3.63 -36.38
N GLY A 468 1.97 2.38 -36.17
CA GLY A 468 2.31 1.23 -37.01
C GLY A 468 1.84 1.30 -38.46
N SER A 469 0.82 2.12 -38.74
CA SER A 469 0.41 2.45 -40.11
C SER A 469 1.36 3.42 -40.81
N ALA A 470 2.15 4.19 -40.06
CA ALA A 470 3.12 5.16 -40.56
C ALA A 470 4.55 4.58 -40.67
N THR A 471 4.95 3.65 -39.78
CA THR A 471 6.30 3.03 -39.79
C THR A 471 6.29 1.49 -39.59
N PRO A 472 6.01 0.71 -40.64
CA PRO A 472 5.98 -0.76 -40.58
C PRO A 472 7.31 -1.42 -40.12
N ASP A 473 8.45 -0.84 -40.52
CA ASP A 473 9.81 -1.35 -40.22
C ASP A 473 10.13 -1.27 -38.71
N LEU A 474 9.56 -0.28 -38.01
CA LEU A 474 9.77 -0.12 -36.58
C LEU A 474 9.10 -1.25 -35.81
N ILE A 475 7.91 -1.70 -36.23
CA ILE A 475 7.21 -2.79 -35.53
C ILE A 475 7.97 -4.11 -35.63
N GLU A 476 8.63 -4.40 -36.76
CA GLU A 476 9.43 -5.63 -36.91
C GLU A 476 10.60 -5.68 -35.92
N GLN A 477 11.26 -4.54 -35.67
CA GLN A 477 12.35 -4.44 -34.69
C GLN A 477 11.86 -4.69 -33.25
N TRP A 478 10.57 -4.45 -32.99
CA TRP A 478 9.96 -4.60 -31.69
C TRP A 478 9.33 -5.98 -31.43
N GLU A 479 9.26 -6.91 -32.40
CA GLU A 479 8.62 -8.24 -32.17
C GLU A 479 9.28 -9.04 -31.02
N GLY A 480 10.61 -9.02 -30.90
CA GLY A 480 11.36 -9.68 -29.82
C GLY A 480 11.18 -9.02 -28.44
N PRO A 481 11.40 -7.71 -28.29
CA PRO A 481 11.10 -6.96 -27.07
C PRO A 481 9.63 -7.08 -26.64
N LEU A 482 8.69 -7.01 -27.58
CA LEU A 482 7.27 -7.21 -27.31
C LEU A 482 7.02 -8.61 -26.72
N THR A 483 7.73 -9.64 -27.17
CA THR A 483 7.65 -10.99 -26.60
C THR A 483 8.08 -11.03 -25.12
N GLN A 484 9.03 -10.18 -24.69
CA GLN A 484 9.43 -10.05 -23.29
C GLN A 484 8.38 -9.31 -22.45
N LEU A 485 7.81 -8.25 -23.02
CA LEU A 485 6.81 -7.39 -22.38
C LEU A 485 5.41 -8.00 -22.35
N PHE A 486 5.10 -8.93 -23.27
CA PHE A 486 3.76 -9.45 -23.50
C PHE A 486 3.13 -10.12 -22.28
N SER A 487 3.98 -10.62 -21.39
CA SER A 487 3.62 -11.36 -20.19
C SER A 487 2.96 -10.54 -19.10
N GLU A 488 3.33 -9.26 -19.05
CA GLU A 488 2.82 -8.31 -18.10
C GLU A 488 1.39 -7.90 -18.50
N ILE A 489 1.02 -8.06 -19.77
CA ILE A 489 -0.28 -7.62 -20.29
C ILE A 489 -1.42 -8.45 -19.69
N PRO A 490 -2.42 -7.81 -19.08
CA PRO A 490 -3.64 -8.48 -18.65
C PRO A 490 -4.33 -9.26 -19.79
N PRO A 491 -4.60 -10.57 -19.65
CA PRO A 491 -5.18 -11.42 -20.70
C PRO A 491 -6.50 -10.95 -21.33
N HIS A 492 -7.21 -10.04 -20.68
CA HIS A 492 -8.48 -9.50 -21.17
C HIS A 492 -8.30 -8.41 -22.24
N GLU A 493 -7.12 -7.79 -22.33
CA GLU A 493 -6.81 -6.75 -23.34
C GLU A 493 -6.42 -7.36 -24.70
N TRP A 494 -6.16 -8.66 -24.74
CA TRP A 494 -5.54 -9.34 -25.88
C TRP A 494 -6.41 -9.41 -27.14
N PRO A 495 -7.76 -9.55 -27.07
CA PRO A 495 -8.60 -9.43 -28.25
C PRO A 495 -8.48 -8.07 -28.93
N SER A 496 -8.54 -6.99 -28.15
CA SER A 496 -8.35 -5.62 -28.65
C SER A 496 -6.96 -5.45 -29.25
N MET A 497 -5.94 -6.05 -28.64
CA MET A 497 -4.62 -6.13 -29.24
C MET A 497 -4.67 -6.81 -30.61
N VAL A 498 -5.23 -8.02 -30.77
CA VAL A 498 -5.23 -8.69 -32.08
C VAL A 498 -5.96 -7.88 -33.16
N GLU A 499 -7.04 -7.20 -32.82
CA GLU A 499 -7.75 -6.28 -33.74
C GLU A 499 -6.86 -5.11 -34.18
N THR A 500 -5.90 -4.73 -33.33
CA THR A 500 -5.02 -3.58 -33.50
C THR A 500 -3.70 -4.01 -34.19
N PHE A 501 -3.03 -5.09 -33.74
CA PHE A 501 -1.74 -5.60 -34.27
C PHE A 501 -1.86 -6.56 -35.47
N GLY A 502 -3.06 -7.08 -35.76
CA GLY A 502 -3.28 -8.14 -36.75
C GLY A 502 -2.98 -9.55 -36.24
N GLY A 503 -3.68 -10.55 -36.78
CA GLY A 503 -3.62 -11.94 -36.32
C GLY A 503 -2.26 -12.61 -36.51
N ASP A 504 -1.61 -12.39 -37.65
CA ASP A 504 -0.36 -13.07 -38.00
C ASP A 504 0.81 -12.63 -37.11
N ARG A 505 0.90 -11.33 -36.82
CA ARG A 505 1.95 -10.74 -35.99
C ARG A 505 1.76 -11.09 -34.52
N THR A 506 0.53 -10.95 -34.01
CA THR A 506 0.22 -11.41 -32.64
C THR A 506 0.49 -12.90 -32.50
N GLY A 507 0.19 -13.70 -33.52
CA GLY A 507 0.52 -15.12 -33.54
C GLY A 507 2.01 -15.44 -33.49
N ARG A 508 2.89 -14.61 -34.08
CA ARG A 508 4.35 -14.75 -33.95
C ARG A 508 4.81 -14.45 -32.52
N ILE A 509 4.33 -13.36 -31.92
CA ILE A 509 4.64 -12.96 -30.55
C ILE A 509 4.24 -14.07 -29.57
N LEU A 510 3.01 -14.60 -29.69
CA LEU A 510 2.51 -15.69 -28.85
C LEU A 510 3.36 -16.96 -28.94
N ARG A 511 3.86 -17.30 -30.13
CA ARG A 511 4.78 -18.44 -30.29
C ARG A 511 6.13 -18.17 -29.63
N GLY A 512 6.68 -16.96 -29.81
CA GLY A 512 7.93 -16.50 -29.22
C GLY A 512 7.96 -16.65 -27.69
N VAL A 513 6.83 -16.42 -27.00
CA VAL A 513 6.72 -16.50 -25.54
C VAL A 513 7.19 -17.85 -24.95
N ILE A 514 6.94 -18.97 -25.65
CA ILE A 514 7.40 -20.30 -25.22
C ILE A 514 8.71 -20.71 -25.91
N THR A 515 8.92 -20.35 -27.18
CA THR A 515 10.02 -20.89 -27.98
C THR A 515 11.34 -20.16 -27.80
N GLU A 516 11.33 -18.88 -27.43
CA GLU A 516 12.57 -18.12 -27.24
C GLU A 516 13.23 -18.46 -25.90
N LYS A 517 14.34 -19.19 -25.98
CA LYS A 517 15.20 -19.52 -24.84
C LYS A 517 15.66 -18.23 -24.12
N ASN A 518 15.44 -18.17 -22.81
CA ASN A 518 16.21 -17.39 -21.84
C ASN A 518 16.18 -15.83 -21.90
N ARG A 519 15.02 -15.18 -21.95
CA ARG A 519 14.94 -13.73 -21.62
C ARG A 519 13.80 -13.29 -20.69
N TRP A 520 13.12 -14.23 -20.04
CA TRP A 520 12.26 -13.87 -18.91
C TRP A 520 13.11 -13.89 -17.66
N ASN A 521 13.53 -12.73 -17.18
CA ASN A 521 14.09 -12.63 -15.84
C ASN A 521 13.02 -13.11 -14.84
N SER A 522 13.33 -14.16 -14.09
CA SER A 522 12.62 -14.70 -12.91
C SER A 522 11.38 -15.62 -13.05
N SER A 523 10.80 -15.86 -14.23
CA SER A 523 9.54 -16.64 -14.31
C SER A 523 9.72 -18.12 -14.66
N SER A 524 9.12 -19.01 -13.86
CA SER A 524 9.02 -20.46 -14.14
C SER A 524 8.31 -20.75 -15.47
N GLU A 525 8.64 -21.88 -16.14
CA GLU A 525 7.96 -22.35 -17.36
C GLU A 525 6.44 -22.47 -17.17
N GLU A 526 5.99 -22.76 -15.94
CA GLU A 526 4.58 -22.81 -15.55
C GLU A 526 3.90 -21.43 -15.66
N THR A 527 4.56 -20.35 -15.25
CA THR A 527 4.01 -18.99 -15.34
C THR A 527 3.75 -18.62 -16.79
N LYS A 528 4.69 -18.92 -17.70
CA LYS A 528 4.55 -18.65 -19.14
C LYS A 528 3.37 -19.41 -19.75
N LEU A 529 3.26 -20.69 -19.42
CA LEU A 529 2.15 -21.53 -19.85
C LEU A 529 0.81 -20.99 -19.35
N LEU A 530 0.70 -20.56 -18.09
CA LEU A 530 -0.53 -19.99 -17.54
C LEU A 530 -0.96 -18.71 -18.26
N THR A 531 -0.02 -17.82 -18.57
CA THR A 531 -0.29 -16.61 -19.35
C THR A 531 -0.88 -16.97 -20.72
N LEU A 532 -0.29 -17.94 -21.43
CA LEU A 532 -0.77 -18.39 -22.74
C LEU A 532 -2.11 -19.14 -22.69
N LEU A 533 -2.39 -19.93 -21.66
CA LEU A 533 -3.70 -20.57 -21.56
C LEU A 533 -4.81 -19.54 -21.36
N ARG A 534 -4.58 -18.53 -20.50
CA ARG A 534 -5.53 -17.42 -20.29
C ARG A 534 -5.75 -16.66 -21.59
N ALA A 535 -4.68 -16.37 -22.31
CA ALA A 535 -4.69 -15.75 -23.62
C ALA A 535 -5.59 -16.44 -24.63
N ILE A 536 -5.31 -17.72 -24.86
CA ILE A 536 -6.00 -18.54 -25.84
C ILE A 536 -7.48 -18.61 -25.47
N ARG A 537 -7.79 -18.69 -24.18
CA ARG A 537 -9.17 -18.61 -23.70
C ARG A 537 -9.84 -17.29 -24.07
N HIS A 538 -9.20 -16.14 -23.81
CA HIS A 538 -9.78 -14.83 -24.11
C HIS A 538 -9.92 -14.60 -25.62
N LEU A 539 -8.90 -14.94 -26.41
CA LEU A 539 -8.92 -14.87 -27.87
C LEU A 539 -9.98 -15.79 -28.48
N GLY A 540 -10.04 -17.05 -28.05
CA GLY A 540 -11.02 -18.03 -28.54
C GLY A 540 -12.48 -17.69 -28.22
N THR A 541 -12.72 -16.82 -27.24
CA THR A 541 -14.05 -16.31 -26.87
C THR A 541 -14.34 -14.90 -27.37
N ALA A 542 -13.41 -14.28 -28.09
CA ALA A 542 -13.58 -12.91 -28.58
C ALA A 542 -14.73 -12.81 -29.60
N GLU A 543 -15.42 -11.66 -29.60
CA GLU A 543 -16.47 -11.37 -30.58
C GLU A 543 -15.88 -11.08 -31.98
N GLY A 544 -14.67 -10.50 -32.04
CA GLY A 544 -13.93 -10.24 -33.27
C GLY A 544 -13.53 -11.51 -34.03
N LYS A 545 -13.74 -11.51 -35.36
CA LYS A 545 -13.43 -12.66 -36.23
C LYS A 545 -11.95 -13.03 -36.22
N GLU A 546 -11.06 -12.04 -36.22
CA GLU A 546 -9.62 -12.24 -36.31
C GLU A 546 -8.96 -12.67 -34.98
N PRO A 547 -9.28 -12.03 -33.83
CA PRO A 547 -8.90 -12.55 -32.51
C PRO A 547 -9.35 -14.00 -32.29
N ARG A 548 -10.60 -14.31 -32.66
CA ARG A 548 -11.15 -15.66 -32.53
C ARG A 548 -10.43 -16.67 -33.40
N ARG A 549 -10.14 -16.31 -34.66
CA ARG A 549 -9.34 -17.15 -35.57
C ARG A 549 -7.97 -17.44 -34.97
N LEU A 550 -7.26 -16.43 -34.46
CA LEU A 550 -5.95 -16.62 -33.84
C LEU A 550 -6.04 -17.51 -32.60
N GLY A 551 -7.03 -17.28 -31.74
CA GLY A 551 -7.28 -18.11 -30.56
C GLY A 551 -7.45 -19.59 -30.92
N LEU A 552 -8.20 -19.90 -31.98
CA LEU A 552 -8.37 -21.27 -32.47
C LEU A 552 -7.07 -21.87 -33.03
N VAL A 553 -6.27 -21.11 -33.77
CA VAL A 553 -4.96 -21.58 -34.26
C VAL A 553 -4.00 -21.91 -33.11
N GLN A 554 -4.00 -21.08 -32.06
CA GLN A 554 -3.14 -21.28 -30.90
C GLN A 554 -3.66 -22.40 -29.96
N LEU A 555 -4.98 -22.66 -29.97
CA LEU A 555 -5.59 -23.79 -29.26
C LEU A 555 -4.95 -25.12 -29.67
N ASP A 556 -4.70 -25.30 -30.97
CA ASP A 556 -4.08 -26.51 -31.52
C ASP A 556 -2.59 -26.67 -31.12
N GLN A 557 -1.95 -25.61 -30.65
CA GLN A 557 -0.55 -25.63 -30.19
C GLN A 557 -0.40 -26.01 -28.71
N ILE A 558 -1.50 -25.97 -27.92
CA ILE A 558 -1.47 -26.27 -26.47
C ILE A 558 -0.80 -27.61 -26.14
N PRO A 559 -1.05 -28.74 -26.84
CA PRO A 559 -0.36 -30.00 -26.55
C PRO A 559 1.17 -29.90 -26.62
N SER A 560 1.70 -29.13 -27.58
CA SER A 560 3.14 -28.89 -27.71
C SER A 560 3.66 -28.08 -26.52
N TYR A 561 2.95 -27.01 -26.17
CA TYR A 561 3.28 -26.14 -25.03
C TYR A 561 3.30 -26.89 -23.70
N LEU A 562 2.33 -27.78 -23.48
CA LEU A 562 2.28 -28.63 -22.29
C LEU A 562 3.46 -29.60 -22.24
N LYS A 563 3.82 -30.21 -23.36
CA LYS A 563 4.96 -31.13 -23.43
C LYS A 563 6.29 -30.42 -23.17
N THR A 564 6.44 -29.18 -23.63
CA THR A 564 7.63 -28.36 -23.35
C THR A 564 7.73 -27.99 -21.87
N ALA A 565 6.65 -27.50 -21.26
CA ALA A 565 6.68 -27.00 -19.87
C ALA A 565 6.58 -28.12 -18.81
N HIS A 566 5.94 -29.25 -19.13
CA HIS A 566 5.69 -30.35 -18.20
C HIS A 566 5.98 -31.71 -18.86
N PRO A 567 7.25 -32.06 -19.11
CA PRO A 567 7.61 -33.29 -19.83
C PRO A 567 7.15 -34.57 -19.13
N ASN A 568 6.93 -34.53 -17.81
CA ASN A 568 6.52 -35.67 -16.99
C ASN A 568 4.98 -35.79 -16.83
N GLY A 569 4.18 -35.00 -17.55
CA GLY A 569 2.71 -35.06 -17.49
C GLY A 569 2.06 -34.46 -16.24
N LYS A 570 2.82 -34.19 -15.16
CA LYS A 570 2.33 -33.55 -13.93
C LYS A 570 2.22 -32.04 -14.10
N VAL A 571 0.99 -31.55 -14.16
CA VAL A 571 0.67 -30.12 -14.21
C VAL A 571 0.11 -29.63 -12.87
N SER A 572 0.21 -28.33 -12.61
CA SER A 572 -0.36 -27.77 -11.39
C SER A 572 -1.89 -27.65 -11.46
N TYR A 573 -2.51 -27.48 -10.28
CA TYR A 573 -3.93 -27.14 -10.15
C TYR A 573 -4.32 -25.93 -11.02
N LYS A 574 -3.45 -24.91 -11.12
CA LYS A 574 -3.75 -23.67 -11.86
C LYS A 574 -3.83 -23.93 -13.37
N VAL A 575 -2.92 -24.77 -13.89
CA VAL A 575 -2.88 -25.14 -15.32
C VAL A 575 -4.13 -25.94 -15.68
N LEU A 576 -4.46 -26.97 -14.89
CA LEU A 576 -5.69 -27.75 -15.06
C LEU A 576 -6.95 -26.89 -15.06
N TRP A 577 -7.03 -25.96 -14.11
CA TRP A 577 -8.18 -25.09 -13.98
C TRP A 577 -8.38 -24.19 -15.21
N GLU A 578 -7.31 -23.66 -15.81
CA GLU A 578 -7.43 -22.91 -17.06
C GLU A 578 -7.78 -23.80 -18.26
N LEU A 579 -7.25 -25.03 -18.35
CA LEU A 579 -7.61 -25.98 -19.41
C LEU A 579 -9.11 -26.35 -19.37
N LEU A 580 -9.67 -26.58 -18.18
CA LEU A 580 -11.10 -26.84 -18.00
C LEU A 580 -11.97 -25.63 -18.41
N LYS A 581 -11.50 -24.40 -18.14
CA LYS A 581 -12.19 -23.19 -18.61
C LYS A 581 -12.12 -23.03 -20.13
N ILE A 582 -11.00 -23.40 -20.76
CA ILE A 582 -10.87 -23.42 -22.22
C ILE A 582 -11.86 -24.42 -22.80
N ASP A 583 -11.92 -25.64 -22.27
CA ASP A 583 -12.88 -26.67 -22.67
C ASP A 583 -14.32 -26.13 -22.60
N ARG A 584 -14.66 -25.44 -21.51
CA ARG A 584 -15.99 -24.87 -21.31
C ARG A 584 -16.33 -23.72 -22.26
N LYS A 585 -15.42 -22.76 -22.41
CA LYS A 585 -15.73 -21.50 -23.11
C LYS A 585 -15.44 -21.55 -24.61
N VAL A 586 -14.34 -22.20 -25.00
CA VAL A 586 -13.88 -22.25 -26.40
C VAL A 586 -14.47 -23.44 -27.13
N LYS A 587 -14.84 -24.52 -26.42
CA LYS A 587 -15.42 -25.76 -26.96
C LYS A 587 -14.52 -26.41 -28.02
N PRO A 588 -13.33 -26.89 -27.62
CA PRO A 588 -12.36 -27.54 -28.50
C PRO A 588 -12.93 -28.80 -29.17
N THR A 589 -12.24 -29.26 -30.22
CA THR A 589 -12.62 -30.48 -30.94
C THR A 589 -12.44 -31.72 -30.07
N ALA A 590 -13.18 -32.80 -30.38
CA ALA A 590 -13.05 -34.07 -29.65
C ALA A 590 -11.63 -34.66 -29.71
N ALA A 591 -10.92 -34.46 -30.83
CA ALA A 591 -9.54 -34.89 -31.00
C ALA A 591 -8.61 -34.16 -30.02
N TRP A 592 -8.74 -32.83 -29.91
CA TRP A 592 -7.97 -32.04 -28.95
C TRP A 592 -8.23 -32.49 -27.51
N VAL A 593 -9.50 -32.71 -27.16
CA VAL A 593 -9.91 -33.17 -25.82
C VAL A 593 -9.24 -34.51 -25.48
N ALA A 594 -9.27 -35.47 -26.41
CA ALA A 594 -8.64 -36.76 -26.21
C ALA A 594 -7.12 -36.66 -26.02
N THR A 595 -6.43 -35.80 -26.79
CA THR A 595 -4.98 -35.56 -26.64
C THR A 595 -4.63 -34.98 -25.29
N ILE A 596 -5.38 -33.98 -24.82
CA ILE A 596 -5.13 -33.33 -23.54
C ILE A 596 -5.46 -34.27 -22.38
N ALA A 597 -6.58 -34.99 -22.44
CA ALA A 597 -6.93 -35.99 -21.43
C ALA A 597 -5.85 -37.06 -21.30
N ALA A 598 -5.38 -37.61 -22.42
CA ALA A 598 -4.31 -38.60 -22.42
C ALA A 598 -3.01 -38.09 -21.78
N PHE A 599 -2.65 -36.82 -21.99
CA PHE A 599 -1.49 -36.20 -21.35
C PHE A 599 -1.69 -36.03 -19.83
N LEU A 600 -2.84 -35.52 -19.41
CA LEU A 600 -3.12 -35.23 -18.00
C LEU A 600 -3.31 -36.48 -17.14
N LEU A 601 -3.64 -37.62 -17.75
CA LEU A 601 -3.89 -38.90 -17.06
C LEU A 601 -2.66 -39.82 -16.99
N GLN A 602 -1.48 -39.41 -17.49
CA GLN A 602 -0.27 -40.24 -17.50
C GLN A 602 0.16 -40.67 -16.08
N GLU A 603 -0.03 -39.79 -15.09
CA GLU A 603 0.42 -39.99 -13.71
C GLU A 603 -0.76 -40.16 -12.75
N LEU A 604 -1.88 -40.72 -13.22
CA LEU A 604 -3.11 -40.89 -12.44
C LEU A 604 -2.93 -41.81 -11.21
N ASP A 605 -1.94 -42.70 -11.24
CA ASP A 605 -1.62 -43.59 -10.12
C ASP A 605 -0.96 -42.88 -8.93
N ASP A 606 -0.38 -41.69 -9.14
CA ASP A 606 0.24 -40.89 -8.08
C ASP A 606 -0.85 -40.25 -7.19
N PRO A 607 -0.96 -40.63 -5.90
CA PRO A 607 -1.97 -40.09 -5.00
C PRO A 607 -1.87 -38.57 -4.82
N ASP A 608 -0.67 -38.00 -4.83
CA ASP A 608 -0.48 -36.56 -4.61
C ASP A 608 -0.97 -35.77 -5.82
N TYR A 609 -0.73 -36.27 -7.03
CA TYR A 609 -1.24 -35.68 -8.27
C TYR A 609 -2.76 -35.89 -8.44
N LEU A 610 -3.28 -37.05 -8.05
CA LEU A 610 -4.72 -37.32 -8.09
C LEU A 610 -5.48 -36.38 -7.15
N HIS A 611 -5.02 -36.22 -5.90
CA HIS A 611 -5.73 -35.45 -4.87
C HIS A 611 -5.53 -33.94 -5.00
N ALA A 612 -4.29 -33.48 -5.18
CA ALA A 612 -3.98 -32.05 -5.01
C ALA A 612 -4.29 -31.21 -6.27
N PRO A 613 -3.79 -31.54 -7.47
CA PRO A 613 -4.11 -30.80 -8.68
C PRO A 613 -5.38 -31.30 -9.41
N LEU A 614 -5.51 -32.61 -9.67
CA LEU A 614 -6.54 -33.16 -10.56
C LEU A 614 -7.95 -33.09 -9.95
N ALA A 615 -8.15 -33.73 -8.80
CA ALA A 615 -9.42 -33.74 -8.08
C ALA A 615 -9.86 -32.35 -7.63
N LYS A 616 -8.93 -31.52 -7.16
CA LYS A 616 -9.21 -30.15 -6.74
C LYS A 616 -9.71 -29.28 -7.91
N ALA A 617 -9.16 -29.47 -9.11
CA ALA A 617 -9.62 -28.79 -10.32
C ALA A 617 -11.05 -29.21 -10.68
N LEU A 618 -11.33 -30.52 -10.66
CA LEU A 618 -12.64 -31.07 -10.96
C LEU A 618 -13.71 -30.64 -9.93
N LEU A 619 -13.39 -30.61 -8.64
CA LEU A 619 -14.36 -30.19 -7.60
C LEU A 619 -14.69 -28.70 -7.64
N LYS A 620 -13.78 -27.86 -8.18
CA LYS A 620 -13.98 -26.40 -8.21
C LYS A 620 -14.66 -25.92 -9.48
N GLU A 621 -14.48 -26.60 -10.61
CA GLU A 621 -15.24 -26.29 -11.82
C GLU A 621 -16.61 -26.98 -11.75
N LYS A 622 -17.68 -26.24 -12.05
CA LYS A 622 -19.05 -26.80 -12.13
C LYS A 622 -19.34 -27.20 -13.58
N ALA A 623 -19.96 -28.36 -13.79
CA ALA A 623 -20.49 -28.88 -15.06
C ALA A 623 -19.65 -28.53 -16.28
N GLY A 624 -18.63 -29.36 -16.52
CA GLY A 624 -17.71 -29.16 -17.63
C GLY A 624 -18.11 -29.91 -18.89
N HIS A 625 -17.46 -29.51 -19.98
CA HIS A 625 -17.62 -30.08 -21.32
C HIS A 625 -16.80 -31.39 -21.44
N ASN A 626 -16.46 -31.78 -22.66
CA ASN A 626 -15.96 -33.12 -22.95
C ASN A 626 -14.66 -33.47 -22.20
N LEU A 627 -13.76 -32.50 -21.93
CA LEU A 627 -12.52 -32.76 -21.19
C LEU A 627 -12.80 -33.06 -19.72
N PHE A 628 -13.69 -32.27 -19.10
CA PHE A 628 -14.11 -32.50 -17.72
C PHE A 628 -14.69 -33.90 -17.54
N GLN A 629 -15.61 -34.31 -18.42
CA GLN A 629 -16.26 -35.62 -18.34
C GLN A 629 -15.26 -36.78 -18.47
N GLN A 630 -14.31 -36.69 -19.42
CA GLN A 630 -13.29 -37.71 -19.60
C GLN A 630 -12.36 -37.83 -18.37
N LEU A 631 -11.93 -36.69 -17.80
CA LEU A 631 -11.09 -36.68 -16.60
C LEU A 631 -11.85 -37.19 -15.38
N ALA A 632 -13.08 -36.71 -15.15
CA ALA A 632 -13.91 -37.13 -14.01
C ALA A 632 -14.18 -38.63 -14.03
N THR A 633 -14.56 -39.19 -15.19
CA THR A 633 -14.79 -40.63 -15.36
C THR A 633 -13.54 -41.42 -14.98
N LYS A 634 -12.38 -41.04 -15.51
CA LYS A 634 -11.12 -41.76 -15.26
C LYS A 634 -10.65 -41.64 -13.81
N VAL A 635 -10.82 -40.48 -13.18
CA VAL A 635 -10.52 -40.26 -11.76
C VAL A 635 -11.44 -41.11 -10.87
N LEU A 636 -12.74 -41.17 -11.18
CA LEU A 636 -13.71 -41.98 -10.44
C LEU A 636 -13.43 -43.48 -10.60
N GLU A 637 -13.08 -43.95 -11.80
CA GLU A 637 -12.64 -45.33 -12.04
C GLU A 637 -11.42 -45.68 -11.17
N GLN A 638 -10.41 -44.79 -11.14
CA GLN A 638 -9.21 -44.99 -10.35
C GLN A 638 -9.49 -45.00 -8.84
N LEU A 639 -10.29 -44.05 -8.34
CA LEU A 639 -10.69 -44.00 -6.94
C LEU A 639 -11.49 -45.23 -6.54
N ARG A 640 -12.40 -45.70 -7.39
CA ARG A 640 -13.17 -46.93 -7.16
C ARG A 640 -12.27 -48.16 -7.08
N ALA A 641 -11.26 -48.26 -7.95
CA ALA A 641 -10.29 -49.35 -7.90
C ALA A 641 -9.51 -49.33 -6.58
N ARG A 642 -9.07 -48.14 -6.12
CA ARG A 642 -8.35 -47.99 -4.85
C ARG A 642 -9.23 -48.28 -3.62
N LEU A 643 -10.50 -47.90 -3.66
CA LEU A 643 -11.45 -48.14 -2.57
C LEU A 643 -11.88 -49.61 -2.43
N ALA A 644 -11.75 -50.41 -3.49
CA ALA A 644 -11.97 -51.84 -3.44
C ALA A 644 -10.93 -52.57 -2.56
N GLU A 645 -9.73 -52.00 -2.40
CA GLU A 645 -8.62 -52.56 -1.62
C GLU A 645 -8.55 -51.92 -0.22
N ARG A 646 -9.48 -52.30 0.67
CA ARG A 646 -9.52 -51.76 2.05
C ARG A 646 -8.27 -52.15 2.84
N PRO A 647 -7.51 -51.18 3.41
CA PRO A 647 -6.36 -51.47 4.26
C PRO A 647 -6.76 -52.34 5.45
N GLN A 648 -6.07 -53.47 5.60
CA GLN A 648 -6.25 -54.37 6.76
C GLN A 648 -5.15 -54.11 7.79
N PRO A 649 -5.47 -54.16 9.09
CA PRO A 649 -4.43 -54.12 10.13
C PRO A 649 -3.51 -55.32 9.95
N TYR A 650 -2.24 -55.16 10.37
CA TYR A 650 -1.32 -56.29 10.37
C TYR A 650 -1.86 -57.39 11.31
N PRO A 651 -1.92 -58.66 10.85
CA PRO A 651 -2.47 -59.75 11.66
C PRO A 651 -1.58 -60.09 12.87
N ASP A 652 -0.31 -59.69 12.83
CA ASP A 652 0.73 -59.99 13.79
C ASP A 652 1.79 -58.86 13.82
N PHE A 653 2.93 -59.11 14.49
CA PHE A 653 4.05 -58.15 14.53
C PHE A 653 4.93 -58.16 13.26
N ALA A 654 4.65 -58.95 12.22
CA ALA A 654 5.45 -58.91 11.00
C ALA A 654 5.20 -57.60 10.23
N ARG A 655 6.26 -56.96 9.73
CA ARG A 655 6.20 -55.74 8.90
C ARG A 655 6.83 -56.01 7.53
N PRO A 656 6.16 -55.60 6.45
CA PRO A 656 6.65 -55.87 5.10
C PRO A 656 7.96 -55.12 4.83
N LEU A 657 8.89 -55.79 4.14
CA LEU A 657 10.13 -55.17 3.68
C LEU A 657 9.91 -54.41 2.36
N PRO A 658 10.64 -53.31 2.09
CA PRO A 658 10.58 -52.61 0.81
C PRO A 658 10.87 -53.55 -0.37
N ARG A 659 10.25 -53.31 -1.55
CA ARG A 659 10.41 -54.17 -2.74
C ARG A 659 11.87 -54.40 -3.17
N ARG A 660 12.76 -53.43 -2.90
CA ARG A 660 14.20 -53.51 -3.18
C ARG A 660 14.96 -54.44 -2.20
N MET A 661 14.31 -54.90 -1.14
CA MET A 661 14.91 -55.59 0.01
C MET A 661 14.18 -56.90 0.35
N LYS A 662 13.70 -57.63 -0.66
CA LYS A 662 12.98 -58.91 -0.47
C LYS A 662 13.81 -60.00 0.23
N GLN A 663 15.14 -59.83 0.37
CA GLN A 663 16.02 -60.77 1.08
C GLN A 663 16.91 -60.06 2.11
N PRO A 664 16.94 -60.52 3.38
CA PRO A 664 17.84 -60.00 4.41
C PRO A 664 19.32 -60.20 4.02
N SER A 665 20.00 -59.13 3.58
CA SER A 665 21.43 -59.19 3.24
C SER A 665 22.17 -57.93 3.72
N GLY A 666 23.45 -58.08 4.05
CA GLY A 666 24.31 -56.97 4.48
C GLY A 666 24.26 -56.62 5.97
N LYS A 667 24.77 -55.42 6.31
CA LYS A 667 25.06 -54.96 7.69
C LYS A 667 23.84 -54.90 8.63
N TYR A 668 22.62 -54.75 8.10
CA TYR A 668 21.38 -54.65 8.89
C TYR A 668 20.48 -55.89 8.83
N ARG A 669 21.04 -57.04 8.42
CA ARG A 669 20.32 -58.31 8.30
C ARG A 669 19.46 -58.64 9.53
N ALA A 670 20.01 -58.50 10.74
CA ALA A 670 19.31 -58.80 11.98
C ALA A 670 18.10 -57.88 12.23
N VAL A 671 18.14 -56.63 11.76
CA VAL A 671 17.00 -55.69 11.83
C VAL A 671 15.91 -56.09 10.84
N MET A 672 16.29 -56.59 9.66
CA MET A 672 15.33 -57.07 8.66
C MET A 672 14.67 -58.38 9.05
N GLU A 673 15.43 -59.31 9.63
CA GLU A 673 14.90 -60.55 10.23
C GLU A 673 13.94 -60.22 11.38
N PHE A 674 14.29 -59.24 12.22
CA PHE A 674 13.38 -58.71 13.23
C PHE A 674 12.08 -58.19 12.61
N LEU A 675 12.13 -57.36 11.56
CA LEU A 675 10.93 -56.76 10.95
C LEU A 675 9.93 -57.82 10.48
N VAL A 676 10.38 -58.92 9.89
CA VAL A 676 9.50 -59.98 9.36
C VAL A 676 9.06 -61.01 10.40
N ASP A 677 9.63 -61.01 11.62
CA ASP A 677 9.24 -61.95 12.68
C ASP A 677 7.85 -61.61 13.25
N PRO A 678 6.85 -62.51 13.16
CA PRO A 678 5.48 -62.25 13.61
C PRO A 678 5.32 -62.18 15.14
N ASN A 679 6.29 -62.69 15.91
CA ASN A 679 6.21 -62.79 17.37
C ASN A 679 7.10 -61.78 18.10
N GLN A 680 7.95 -61.04 17.37
CA GLN A 680 8.91 -60.11 17.97
C GLN A 680 8.44 -58.65 17.84
N GLU A 681 8.06 -58.03 18.97
CA GLU A 681 7.65 -56.61 19.03
C GLU A 681 8.84 -55.65 19.16
N PHE A 682 9.89 -56.05 19.89
CA PHE A 682 11.05 -55.20 20.21
C PHE A 682 12.37 -55.80 19.72
N PHE A 683 13.26 -54.93 19.23
CA PHE A 683 14.64 -55.27 18.90
C PHE A 683 15.59 -54.30 19.59
N ARG A 684 16.66 -54.85 20.18
CA ARG A 684 17.67 -54.10 20.91
C ARG A 684 18.97 -54.14 20.14
N TYR A 685 19.43 -52.98 19.67
CA TYR A 685 20.66 -52.82 18.93
C TYR A 685 21.68 -52.04 19.76
N GLN A 686 22.66 -52.75 20.32
CA GLN A 686 23.73 -52.18 21.13
C GLN A 686 24.94 -51.90 20.24
N ALA A 687 25.24 -50.62 20.02
CA ALA A 687 26.35 -50.18 19.18
C ALA A 687 26.83 -48.77 19.57
N ILE A 688 27.99 -48.37 19.03
CA ILE A 688 28.51 -47.01 19.17
C ILE A 688 27.58 -45.98 18.53
N GLN A 689 27.71 -44.71 18.91
CA GLN A 689 26.80 -43.64 18.47
C GLN A 689 26.72 -43.50 16.95
N SER A 690 27.85 -43.54 16.23
CA SER A 690 27.87 -43.42 14.77
C SER A 690 27.07 -44.51 14.06
N GLU A 691 27.15 -45.76 14.54
CA GLU A 691 26.40 -46.87 13.97
C GLU A 691 24.91 -46.80 14.31
N ARG A 692 24.55 -46.37 15.53
CA ARG A 692 23.14 -46.14 15.90
C ARG A 692 22.53 -45.02 15.06
N SER A 693 23.21 -43.89 14.89
CA SER A 693 22.73 -42.79 14.05
C SER A 693 22.63 -43.17 12.56
N ALA A 694 23.56 -43.98 12.04
CA ALA A 694 23.48 -44.49 10.67
C ALA A 694 22.26 -45.40 10.46
N LEU A 695 21.97 -46.27 11.44
CA LEU A 695 20.77 -47.12 11.42
C LEU A 695 19.48 -46.29 11.56
N GLU A 696 19.44 -45.31 12.47
CA GLU A 696 18.27 -44.41 12.61
C GLU A 696 17.97 -43.64 11.33
N SER A 697 18.99 -43.08 10.67
CA SER A 697 18.84 -42.36 9.41
C SER A 697 18.31 -43.27 8.30
N TYR A 698 18.88 -44.47 8.20
CA TYR A 698 18.47 -45.47 7.22
C TYR A 698 17.01 -45.93 7.40
N LEU A 699 16.59 -46.22 8.64
CA LEU A 699 15.21 -46.63 8.94
C LEU A 699 14.19 -45.53 8.62
N LYS A 700 14.56 -44.25 8.86
CA LYS A 700 13.72 -43.09 8.52
C LYS A 700 13.60 -42.87 7.01
N GLN A 701 14.71 -42.98 6.28
CA GLN A 701 14.73 -42.79 4.82
C GLN A 701 13.87 -43.83 4.09
N GLU A 702 13.91 -45.08 4.55
CA GLU A 702 13.10 -46.18 3.99
C GLU A 702 11.68 -46.26 4.56
N MET A 703 11.30 -45.32 5.45
CA MET A 703 9.96 -45.21 6.07
C MET A 703 9.47 -46.50 6.76
N LEU A 704 10.38 -47.27 7.36
CA LEU A 704 10.05 -48.54 8.01
C LEU A 704 9.22 -48.34 9.29
N ASP A 705 8.36 -49.33 9.58
CA ASP A 705 7.37 -49.29 10.66
C ASP A 705 7.97 -49.58 12.04
N VAL A 706 8.86 -48.69 12.51
CA VAL A 706 9.53 -48.78 13.81
C VAL A 706 9.61 -47.44 14.54
N ASP A 707 9.29 -47.44 15.82
CA ASP A 707 9.58 -46.36 16.76
C ASP A 707 10.98 -46.57 17.34
N LEU A 708 11.75 -45.48 17.41
CA LEU A 708 13.15 -45.50 17.81
C LEU A 708 13.30 -44.81 19.17
N SER A 709 13.86 -45.53 20.15
CA SER A 709 14.21 -44.96 21.45
C SER A 709 15.61 -45.38 21.87
N THR A 710 16.38 -44.48 22.49
CA THR A 710 17.72 -44.82 23.00
C THR A 710 17.66 -45.00 24.51
N VAL A 711 18.01 -46.19 24.98
CA VAL A 711 18.23 -46.46 26.41
C VAL A 711 19.70 -46.20 26.72
N ARG A 712 19.95 -45.28 27.66
CA ARG A 712 21.31 -44.86 28.05
C ARG A 712 21.81 -45.68 29.25
N THR A 713 22.44 -46.81 28.97
CA THR A 713 23.11 -47.67 29.97
C THR A 713 24.63 -47.63 29.79
N ARG A 714 25.41 -47.53 30.87
CA ARG A 714 26.89 -47.69 30.82
C ARG A 714 27.21 -49.19 30.67
N PRO A 715 28.10 -49.63 29.75
CA PRO A 715 29.07 -48.85 28.97
C PRO A 715 28.66 -48.55 27.52
N ALA A 716 27.56 -49.14 27.00
CA ALA A 716 27.09 -48.89 25.62
C ALA A 716 25.57 -48.66 25.59
N HIS A 717 25.16 -47.54 24.98
CA HIS A 717 23.76 -47.21 24.79
C HIS A 717 23.11 -48.17 23.78
N THR A 718 21.85 -48.53 24.04
CA THR A 718 21.08 -49.45 23.20
C THR A 718 20.01 -48.67 22.44
N LEU A 719 19.98 -48.79 21.12
CA LEU A 719 18.85 -48.35 20.30
C LEU A 719 17.77 -49.43 20.36
N VAL A 720 16.61 -49.08 20.86
CA VAL A 720 15.43 -49.96 20.94
C VAL A 720 14.50 -49.59 19.79
N LEU A 721 14.28 -50.55 18.90
CA LEU A 721 13.30 -50.49 17.83
C LEU A 721 12.04 -51.19 18.34
N LYS A 722 10.92 -50.47 18.36
CA LYS A 722 9.60 -51.04 18.63
C LYS A 722 8.81 -51.03 17.34
N LYS A 723 8.26 -52.16 16.91
CA LYS A 723 7.40 -52.17 15.71
C LYS A 723 6.16 -51.33 15.95
N ASN A 724 5.76 -50.59 14.94
CA ASN A 724 4.55 -49.77 14.95
C ASN A 724 3.71 -50.06 13.71
N ASP A 725 2.60 -49.36 13.54
CA ASP A 725 1.68 -49.57 12.40
C ASP A 725 1.65 -48.35 11.49
N GLN A 726 2.75 -47.60 11.38
CA GLN A 726 2.75 -46.31 10.68
C GLN A 726 2.38 -46.44 9.19
N SER A 727 2.81 -47.49 8.47
CA SER A 727 2.43 -47.71 7.07
C SER A 727 0.94 -48.04 6.95
N TYR A 728 0.40 -48.88 7.84
CA TYR A 728 -1.04 -49.13 7.91
C TYR A 728 -1.81 -47.84 8.20
N GLN A 729 -1.39 -47.04 9.18
CA GLN A 729 -2.02 -45.75 9.48
C GLN A 729 -1.95 -44.77 8.31
N ARG A 730 -0.84 -44.73 7.56
CA ARG A 730 -0.73 -43.94 6.32
C ARG A 730 -1.72 -44.43 5.26
N ALA A 731 -1.84 -45.74 5.07
CA ALA A 731 -2.79 -46.35 4.13
C ALA A 731 -4.26 -46.08 4.55
N VAL A 732 -4.60 -46.17 5.83
CA VAL A 732 -5.93 -45.83 6.37
C VAL A 732 -6.25 -44.36 6.15
N ARG A 733 -5.31 -43.45 6.42
CA ARG A 733 -5.48 -42.01 6.15
C ARG A 733 -5.69 -41.75 4.66
N GLN A 734 -4.93 -42.42 3.79
CA GLN A 734 -5.10 -42.27 2.35
C GLN A 734 -6.44 -42.84 1.86
N TYR A 735 -6.87 -44.00 2.37
CA TYR A 735 -8.17 -44.60 2.07
C TYR A 735 -9.33 -43.67 2.47
N ALA A 736 -9.27 -43.08 3.68
CA ALA A 736 -10.27 -42.11 4.13
C ALA A 736 -10.30 -40.86 3.23
N LYS A 737 -9.15 -40.39 2.76
CA LYS A 737 -9.08 -39.29 1.78
C LYS A 737 -9.70 -39.70 0.44
N ASP A 738 -9.37 -40.89 -0.08
CA ASP A 738 -9.91 -41.44 -1.33
C ASP A 738 -11.45 -41.58 -1.25
N GLU A 739 -11.97 -42.05 -0.11
CA GLU A 739 -13.41 -42.24 0.16
C GLU A 739 -14.15 -40.90 0.22
N GLN A 740 -13.60 -39.95 0.97
CA GLN A 740 -14.15 -38.60 1.05
C GLN A 740 -14.17 -37.93 -0.33
N LEU A 741 -13.09 -38.08 -1.10
CA LEU A 741 -12.99 -37.50 -2.43
C LEU A 741 -13.98 -38.15 -3.41
N TYR A 742 -14.06 -39.49 -3.42
CA TYR A 742 -15.00 -40.23 -4.25
C TYR A 742 -16.44 -39.79 -3.98
N THR A 743 -16.83 -39.68 -2.71
CA THR A 743 -18.16 -39.22 -2.30
C THR A 743 -18.46 -37.81 -2.83
N LYS A 744 -17.49 -36.89 -2.72
CA LYS A 744 -17.64 -35.51 -3.21
C LYS A 744 -17.78 -35.43 -4.73
N LEU A 745 -16.99 -36.20 -5.48
CA LEU A 745 -17.04 -36.21 -6.95
C LEU A 745 -18.32 -36.86 -7.47
N VAL A 746 -18.77 -37.97 -6.87
CA VAL A 746 -20.05 -38.61 -7.22
C VAL A 746 -21.24 -37.69 -6.92
N ALA A 747 -21.23 -37.00 -5.76
CA ALA A 747 -22.26 -36.02 -5.46
C ALA A 747 -22.30 -34.86 -6.48
N ALA A 748 -21.14 -34.41 -6.96
CA ALA A 748 -21.05 -33.41 -8.02
C ALA A 748 -21.60 -33.92 -9.36
N GLU A 749 -21.32 -35.17 -9.75
CA GLU A 749 -21.82 -35.79 -10.99
C GLU A 749 -23.35 -36.06 -10.95
N LEU A 750 -23.88 -36.46 -9.79
CA LEU A 750 -25.32 -36.68 -9.58
C LEU A 750 -26.12 -35.37 -9.61
N ALA A 751 -25.58 -34.28 -9.08
CA ALA A 751 -26.20 -32.96 -9.18
C ALA A 751 -26.29 -32.46 -10.64
N GLU A 752 -25.40 -32.92 -11.53
CA GLU A 752 -25.37 -32.52 -12.94
C GLU A 752 -26.27 -33.36 -13.85
N THR A 753 -26.38 -34.67 -13.61
CA THR A 753 -27.30 -35.53 -14.35
C THR A 753 -28.76 -35.14 -14.12
N ALA A 754 -29.10 -34.63 -12.94
CA ALA A 754 -30.39 -34.01 -12.63
C ALA A 754 -30.63 -32.68 -13.39
N GLY A 755 -29.58 -31.98 -13.81
CA GLY A 755 -29.66 -30.71 -14.56
C GLY A 755 -29.75 -30.87 -16.09
N SER A 756 -29.49 -32.06 -16.65
CA SER A 756 -29.44 -32.27 -18.12
C SER A 756 -30.71 -32.87 -18.74
N THR A 757 -31.68 -33.32 -17.94
CA THR A 757 -32.98 -33.77 -18.43
C THR A 757 -33.91 -32.58 -18.63
N LYS A 758 -34.01 -32.09 -19.88
CA LYS A 758 -35.12 -31.23 -20.31
C LYS A 758 -36.43 -32.03 -20.26
N VAL A 759 -37.06 -32.10 -19.08
CA VAL A 759 -38.51 -32.32 -18.99
C VAL A 759 -39.18 -31.00 -19.35
N LYS A 760 -40.23 -31.08 -20.19
CA LYS A 760 -41.03 -29.94 -20.65
C LYS A 760 -41.39 -29.03 -19.47
N ALA A 761 -41.30 -27.73 -19.72
CA ALA A 761 -41.57 -26.65 -18.78
C ALA A 761 -42.74 -26.95 -17.82
N ALA A 762 -42.42 -27.03 -16.52
CA ALA A 762 -43.38 -26.73 -15.45
C ALA A 762 -43.48 -25.20 -15.32
N PRO A 763 -44.66 -24.65 -14.99
CA PRO A 763 -44.93 -23.22 -15.12
C PRO A 763 -44.05 -22.40 -14.16
N LYS A 764 -43.68 -21.19 -14.60
CA LYS A 764 -43.01 -20.17 -13.77
C LYS A 764 -43.64 -20.11 -12.37
N PRO A 765 -42.86 -20.07 -11.28
CA PRO A 765 -43.43 -19.74 -9.98
C PRO A 765 -44.03 -18.33 -10.08
N LEU A 766 -45.33 -18.24 -9.81
CA LEU A 766 -46.05 -16.98 -9.68
C LEU A 766 -45.41 -16.15 -8.58
N SER A 767 -45.23 -14.85 -8.84
CA SER A 767 -44.79 -13.90 -7.83
C SER A 767 -45.71 -13.96 -6.59
N PRO A 768 -45.20 -13.73 -5.37
CA PRO A 768 -46.01 -13.73 -4.16
C PRO A 768 -46.87 -12.46 -4.14
N LYS A 769 -47.99 -12.48 -4.87
CA LYS A 769 -49.07 -11.51 -4.70
C LYS A 769 -50.37 -12.29 -4.57
N GLY A 770 -50.82 -12.44 -3.33
CA GLY A 770 -52.20 -12.81 -3.01
C GLY A 770 -52.48 -14.27 -2.65
N ILE A 771 -51.47 -15.09 -2.38
CA ILE A 771 -51.71 -16.44 -1.83
C ILE A 771 -51.76 -16.32 -0.29
N PRO A 772 -52.87 -16.72 0.37
CA PRO A 772 -52.91 -16.77 1.83
C PRO A 772 -51.78 -17.66 2.37
N LEU A 773 -51.08 -17.21 3.40
CA LEU A 773 -49.85 -17.86 3.88
C LEU A 773 -50.04 -19.36 4.20
N ALA A 774 -51.21 -19.75 4.69
CA ALA A 774 -51.56 -21.15 4.93
C ALA A 774 -51.56 -22.02 3.66
N GLU A 775 -51.98 -21.46 2.52
CA GLU A 775 -52.01 -22.14 1.23
C GLU A 775 -50.60 -22.30 0.64
N PHE A 776 -49.76 -21.29 0.84
CA PHE A 776 -48.36 -21.32 0.42
C PHE A 776 -47.56 -22.36 1.22
N ILE A 777 -47.79 -22.45 2.53
CA ILE A 777 -47.16 -23.45 3.40
C ILE A 777 -47.64 -24.87 3.06
N ARG A 778 -48.95 -25.07 2.77
CA ARG A 778 -49.47 -26.35 2.28
C ARG A 778 -48.80 -26.79 0.99
N GLN A 779 -48.60 -25.87 0.04
CA GLN A 779 -47.95 -26.19 -1.24
C GLN A 779 -46.49 -26.60 -1.03
N LEU A 780 -45.73 -25.84 -0.23
CA LEU A 780 -44.35 -26.18 0.11
C LEU A 780 -44.23 -27.56 0.78
N TYR A 781 -45.13 -27.86 1.71
CA TYR A 781 -45.14 -29.16 2.39
C TYR A 781 -45.49 -30.32 1.45
N THR A 782 -46.47 -30.12 0.57
CA THR A 782 -46.90 -31.14 -0.40
C THR A 782 -45.79 -31.42 -1.43
N THR A 783 -45.10 -30.38 -1.91
CA THR A 783 -43.97 -30.53 -2.83
C THR A 783 -42.77 -31.24 -2.19
N ALA A 784 -42.52 -31.03 -0.89
CA ALA A 784 -41.48 -31.76 -0.15
C ALA A 784 -41.81 -33.26 -0.01
N LEU A 785 -43.09 -33.60 0.20
CA LEU A 785 -43.57 -34.98 0.27
C LEU A 785 -43.49 -35.72 -1.06
N GLU A 786 -43.88 -35.08 -2.16
CA GLU A 786 -43.80 -35.65 -3.51
C GLU A 786 -42.35 -35.89 -3.95
N SER A 787 -41.40 -35.17 -3.35
CA SER A 787 -39.96 -35.29 -3.61
C SER A 787 -39.26 -36.36 -2.76
N GLY A 788 -40.00 -37.08 -1.90
CA GLY A 788 -39.48 -38.19 -1.11
C GLY A 788 -38.60 -37.80 0.08
N VAL A 789 -38.68 -36.55 0.56
CA VAL A 789 -37.93 -36.07 1.74
C VAL A 789 -38.63 -36.55 3.02
N PRO A 790 -37.94 -37.21 3.97
CA PRO A 790 -38.56 -37.71 5.21
C PRO A 790 -39.20 -36.60 6.06
N HIS A 791 -40.34 -36.92 6.70
CA HIS A 791 -41.19 -35.98 7.44
C HIS A 791 -40.47 -35.19 8.56
N ALA A 792 -39.37 -35.70 9.11
CA ALA A 792 -38.60 -35.05 10.17
C ALA A 792 -37.93 -33.73 9.73
N ASP A 793 -37.83 -33.46 8.43
CA ASP A 793 -37.13 -32.28 7.89
C ASP A 793 -38.06 -31.10 7.58
N ALA A 794 -39.33 -31.09 7.99
CA ALA A 794 -40.20 -29.93 7.77
C ALA A 794 -39.76 -28.70 8.60
N ALA A 795 -39.33 -28.93 9.84
CA ALA A 795 -38.70 -27.89 10.68
C ALA A 795 -37.33 -27.48 10.12
N THR A 796 -36.56 -28.45 9.60
CA THR A 796 -35.29 -28.18 8.91
C THR A 796 -35.52 -27.35 7.65
N ALA A 797 -36.56 -27.63 6.88
CA ALA A 797 -36.94 -26.89 5.69
C ALA A 797 -37.39 -25.47 6.05
N LEU A 798 -38.23 -25.29 7.07
CA LEU A 798 -38.61 -23.96 7.56
C LEU A 798 -37.41 -23.16 8.08
N ARG A 799 -36.46 -23.80 8.78
CA ARG A 799 -35.20 -23.19 9.24
C ARG A 799 -34.27 -22.84 8.08
N LEU A 800 -34.14 -23.71 7.07
CA LEU A 800 -33.37 -23.45 5.85
C LEU A 800 -33.98 -22.30 5.03
N TYR A 801 -35.32 -22.19 4.98
CA TYR A 801 -36.00 -21.07 4.36
C TYR A 801 -35.80 -19.77 5.16
N ARG A 802 -35.89 -19.80 6.49
CA ARG A 802 -35.53 -18.66 7.36
C ARG A 802 -34.10 -18.19 7.07
N ASP A 803 -33.15 -19.11 7.03
CA ASP A 803 -31.73 -18.82 6.81
C ASP A 803 -31.47 -18.28 5.39
N TYR A 804 -32.17 -18.81 4.39
CA TYR A 804 -32.15 -18.31 3.02
C TYR A 804 -32.70 -16.88 2.91
N PHE A 805 -33.82 -16.57 3.57
CA PHE A 805 -34.38 -15.21 3.59
C PHE A 805 -33.53 -14.23 4.42
N ALA A 806 -32.91 -14.69 5.50
CA ALA A 806 -31.95 -13.92 6.28
C ALA A 806 -30.70 -13.57 5.45
N GLU A 807 -30.19 -14.51 4.64
CA GLU A 807 -29.09 -14.26 3.69
C GLU A 807 -29.47 -13.23 2.60
N LEU A 808 -30.69 -13.30 2.07
CA LEU A 808 -31.21 -12.32 1.10
C LEU A 808 -31.27 -10.89 1.69
N SER A 809 -31.63 -10.75 2.96
CA SER A 809 -31.71 -9.45 3.64
C SER A 809 -30.35 -8.76 3.86
N LYS A 810 -29.24 -9.50 3.74
CA LYS A 810 -27.87 -8.94 3.84
C LYS A 810 -27.41 -8.25 2.55
N GLY A 811 -28.19 -8.35 1.45
CA GLY A 811 -27.79 -7.92 0.11
C GLY A 811 -28.39 -6.60 -0.43
N GLN A 812 -29.64 -6.23 -0.08
CA GLN A 812 -30.25 -4.87 -0.16
C GLN A 812 -31.78 -4.92 0.10
N GLU A 813 -32.33 -3.79 0.60
CA GLU A 813 -33.71 -3.41 1.00
C GLU A 813 -34.69 -4.50 1.49
N SER A 814 -34.97 -4.42 2.81
CA SER A 814 -35.94 -5.14 3.65
C SER A 814 -36.86 -6.20 2.99
N PRO A 815 -36.87 -7.46 3.49
CA PRO A 815 -37.96 -8.39 3.20
C PRO A 815 -39.30 -7.78 3.64
N PRO A 816 -40.46 -8.18 3.07
CA PRO A 816 -41.76 -7.66 3.50
C PRO A 816 -41.85 -7.78 5.03
N GLN A 817 -42.07 -6.65 5.70
CA GLN A 817 -41.67 -6.37 7.10
C GLN A 817 -42.05 -7.41 8.15
N ASN A 818 -42.96 -8.34 7.85
CA ASN A 818 -43.51 -9.27 8.81
C ASN A 818 -43.19 -10.74 8.48
N MET A 819 -42.45 -11.06 7.41
CA MET A 819 -42.35 -12.44 6.93
C MET A 819 -41.41 -13.32 7.78
N THR A 820 -40.27 -12.79 8.21
CA THR A 820 -39.35 -13.49 9.13
C THR A 820 -39.98 -13.66 10.51
N GLU A 821 -40.61 -12.59 11.04
CA GLU A 821 -41.42 -12.66 12.26
C GLU A 821 -42.53 -13.70 12.18
N THR A 822 -43.17 -13.86 11.01
CA THR A 822 -44.23 -14.88 10.86
C THR A 822 -43.66 -16.31 10.83
N VAL A 823 -42.47 -16.52 10.26
CA VAL A 823 -41.79 -17.84 10.27
C VAL A 823 -41.32 -18.19 11.68
N ASP A 824 -40.79 -17.23 12.43
CA ASP A 824 -40.37 -17.42 13.81
C ASP A 824 -41.61 -17.67 14.72
N GLN A 825 -42.70 -16.92 14.57
CA GLN A 825 -43.96 -17.16 15.29
C GLN A 825 -44.57 -18.55 15.02
N LEU A 826 -44.44 -19.07 13.80
CA LEU A 826 -44.90 -20.42 13.45
C LEU A 826 -43.99 -21.52 14.03
N LEU A 827 -42.68 -21.29 14.09
CA LEU A 827 -41.75 -22.20 14.75
C LEU A 827 -41.99 -22.22 16.27
N ASP A 828 -42.18 -21.06 16.89
CA ASP A 828 -42.45 -20.93 18.33
C ASP A 828 -43.79 -21.59 18.70
N ALA A 829 -44.86 -21.37 17.93
CA ALA A 829 -46.16 -22.00 18.17
C ALA A 829 -46.12 -23.53 17.96
N TRP A 830 -45.33 -24.01 17.00
CA TRP A 830 -45.11 -25.44 16.78
C TRP A 830 -44.35 -26.09 17.93
N GLU A 831 -43.29 -25.44 18.43
CA GLU A 831 -42.51 -25.91 19.58
C GLU A 831 -43.33 -25.88 20.88
N GLU A 832 -44.16 -24.85 21.10
CA GLU A 832 -45.05 -24.73 22.27
C GLU A 832 -46.16 -25.80 22.30
N GLN A 833 -46.79 -26.10 21.16
CA GLN A 833 -47.78 -27.17 21.07
C GLN A 833 -47.15 -28.57 21.27
N LEU A 834 -45.92 -28.78 20.79
CA LEU A 834 -45.18 -30.01 21.04
C LEU A 834 -44.89 -30.18 22.54
N ALA A 835 -44.49 -29.09 23.22
CA ALA A 835 -44.21 -29.06 24.65
C ALA A 835 -45.47 -29.30 25.51
N LEU A 836 -46.60 -28.66 25.19
CA LEU A 836 -47.88 -28.85 25.89
C LEU A 836 -48.39 -30.31 25.83
N ARG A 837 -48.14 -31.02 24.72
CA ARG A 837 -48.51 -32.43 24.60
C ARG A 837 -47.64 -33.33 25.48
N ILE A 838 -46.36 -33.01 25.58
CA ILE A 838 -45.41 -33.69 26.48
C ILE A 838 -45.80 -33.44 27.95
N GLU A 839 -46.17 -32.21 28.32
CA GLU A 839 -46.58 -31.85 29.69
C GLU A 839 -47.97 -32.36 30.09
N SER A 840 -48.92 -32.50 29.15
CA SER A 840 -50.28 -32.97 29.41
C SER A 840 -50.39 -34.48 29.73
N GLY A 841 -49.27 -35.17 29.85
CA GLY A 841 -49.21 -36.60 30.22
C GLY A 841 -49.69 -37.56 29.14
N LYS A 842 -50.11 -37.06 27.96
CA LYS A 842 -50.61 -37.91 26.86
C LYS A 842 -49.53 -38.79 26.24
N ASP A 843 -48.26 -38.49 26.46
CA ASP A 843 -47.12 -39.21 25.89
C ASP A 843 -45.95 -39.38 26.88
N GLU A 844 -46.23 -39.73 28.14
CA GLU A 844 -45.24 -39.96 29.22
C GLU A 844 -44.25 -41.13 29.00
N HIS A 845 -44.35 -41.88 27.90
CA HIS A 845 -43.60 -43.13 27.69
C HIS A 845 -42.41 -43.06 26.71
N LEU A 846 -41.91 -41.86 26.40
CA LEU A 846 -40.83 -41.68 25.42
C LEU A 846 -39.51 -41.25 26.07
N VAL A 847 -38.88 -42.18 26.80
CA VAL A 847 -37.42 -42.19 27.03
C VAL A 847 -36.77 -43.01 25.91
N PRO A 848 -35.64 -42.56 25.33
CA PRO A 848 -35.22 -42.99 24.00
C PRO A 848 -34.74 -44.44 23.98
N LYS A 849 -35.54 -45.34 23.38
CA LYS A 849 -35.11 -46.48 22.55
C LYS A 849 -36.31 -47.24 21.98
N LYS A 850 -36.42 -47.18 20.64
CA LYS A 850 -37.34 -47.88 19.70
C LYS A 850 -38.53 -47.02 19.20
N PHE A 851 -38.47 -46.72 17.90
CA PHE A 851 -39.42 -46.15 16.90
C PHE A 851 -40.95 -46.11 17.25
N PRO A 852 -41.85 -45.34 16.56
CA PRO A 852 -41.78 -44.30 15.52
C PRO A 852 -42.66 -43.05 15.86
N SER A 853 -42.66 -42.58 17.10
CA SER A 853 -43.66 -41.62 17.58
C SER A 853 -43.40 -40.16 17.22
N TYR A 854 -42.15 -39.75 17.00
CA TYR A 854 -41.82 -38.34 16.77
C TYR A 854 -42.36 -37.81 15.42
N GLU A 855 -42.27 -38.61 14.36
CA GLU A 855 -42.76 -38.23 13.01
C GLU A 855 -44.29 -38.18 12.95
N ALA A 856 -44.96 -39.12 13.61
CA ALA A 856 -46.42 -39.14 13.69
C ALA A 856 -46.97 -38.00 14.56
N MET A 857 -46.28 -37.66 15.66
CA MET A 857 -46.62 -36.52 16.50
C MET A 857 -46.39 -35.18 15.78
N ALA A 858 -45.26 -35.04 15.08
CA ALA A 858 -44.95 -33.84 14.29
C ALA A 858 -45.96 -33.62 13.16
N LEU A 859 -46.37 -34.70 12.48
CA LEU A 859 -47.40 -34.66 11.44
C LEU A 859 -48.79 -34.32 11.99
N ALA A 860 -49.17 -34.87 13.15
CA ALA A 860 -50.46 -34.61 13.77
C ALA A 860 -50.56 -33.15 14.29
N ALA A 861 -49.52 -32.66 14.98
CA ALA A 861 -49.46 -31.28 15.45
C ALA A 861 -49.44 -30.27 14.29
N PHE A 862 -48.71 -30.57 13.21
CA PHE A 862 -48.67 -29.75 12.01
C PHE A 862 -50.02 -29.73 11.27
N ASN A 863 -50.71 -30.87 11.17
CA ASN A 863 -52.04 -30.91 10.54
C ASN A 863 -53.12 -30.19 11.37
N GLU A 864 -53.03 -30.19 12.70
CA GLU A 864 -53.94 -29.45 13.59
C GLU A 864 -53.73 -27.92 13.45
N MET A 865 -52.47 -27.48 13.38
CA MET A 865 -52.07 -26.08 13.16
C MET A 865 -52.56 -25.49 11.84
N ILE A 866 -52.76 -26.32 10.80
CA ILE A 866 -53.20 -25.90 9.46
C ILE A 866 -54.70 -26.18 9.26
N GLY A 867 -55.36 -26.82 10.23
CA GLY A 867 -56.75 -27.23 10.19
C GLY A 867 -57.71 -26.36 11.01
N GLY A 868 -57.22 -25.71 12.07
CA GLY A 868 -57.93 -24.66 12.82
C GLY A 868 -57.67 -23.28 12.22
#